data_AF-B7KH03-F1
#
_entry.id   AF-B7KH03-F1
#
_cell.length_a   1.000
_cell.length_b   1.000
_cell.length_c   1.000
_cell.angle_alpha   90.00
_cell.angle_beta   90.00
_cell.angle_gamma   90.00
#
_symmetry.space_group_name_H-M   'P 1'
#
loop_
_entity.id
_entity.type
_entity.pdbx_description
1 polymer ?
#
loop_
_entity_poly.entity_id
_entity_poly.type
_entity_poly.pdbx_seq_one_letter_code
_entity_poly.pdbx_strand_id
1 'polypeptide(L)'
;MYYLTKPEDIKTAISKLVHYKTLWLDTEIADWYTPNPRLSLIQILTNPKNIEENNVYVLDVLDKPDLIQDFINQIMKNPQIEKVFHNASFDIKYLGGKEEVKNVTCTLKIAKKIGKHSLNVPNLKLKTLAEYLCNLPIVEDQQASDWGKRPLTELQLNYAKMDVVYLANVHHYLLTLNSDKTPPIFTPEVGENQELFNHLSAKFIEYLIQDPQIPTLFESSPDQLQLETIASQLQKILYQSIFFPYLQEKITTEPHQAPQLQKTWQSLSHLIKYWTELLIANRYHYSPSELLPKTLNSPPSPIDEKIGQNLVSILNAFGIKVDYVGAIAAPAFIRVKLKPYPGVKVVSIINRCEDLQVQMGINASPMIQPQAGFVSVDIPRQDRQIAKFEDYITSSNSSPTHELKIAIGVNLEGKLIEADLADSNSCHFLVGGTTGSGKSEFLRSLLLSLLARHSPQWLQIVLVDPKRVTFPEFEGIPWLYEPVIKDEEKAIILMEQLVEEMETRYRILEKAGYSDLKTYNQTLNLSQEKPIPRIVCIFDEYADFMTEKDTRNQLEQSIKKLGAKARAAGIHLIIATQRPEARIVTPLIRSNLPGRIALKTASAADSKIILGDNQPEAYQLLGKGDLLYPQGTTLERLQALFASNFNF
;
A
#
# COMPACT_ATOMS: atom_id res chain seq x y z
N MET A 1 -3.27 11.72 38.34
CA MET A 1 -3.14 10.24 38.49
C MET A 1 -3.42 9.94 39.94
N TYR A 2 -4.26 8.94 40.22
CA TYR A 2 -4.58 8.54 41.58
C TYR A 2 -3.75 7.32 41.98
N TYR A 3 -2.66 7.54 42.71
CA TYR A 3 -1.93 6.44 43.37
C TYR A 3 -2.54 6.18 44.74
N LEU A 4 -3.25 5.06 44.88
CA LEU A 4 -4.05 4.74 46.06
C LEU A 4 -3.42 3.59 46.83
N THR A 5 -3.07 3.83 48.10
CA THR A 5 -2.42 2.85 48.97
C THR A 5 -3.28 2.41 50.15
N LYS A 6 -4.26 3.22 50.55
CA LYS A 6 -5.16 2.91 51.67
C LYS A 6 -6.32 2.03 51.20
N PRO A 7 -6.68 0.98 51.95
CA PRO A 7 -7.77 0.07 51.57
C PRO A 7 -9.11 0.76 51.27
N GLU A 8 -9.52 1.74 52.08
CA GLU A 8 -10.80 2.44 51.91
C GLU A 8 -10.85 3.29 50.62
N ASP A 9 -9.74 3.94 50.28
CA ASP A 9 -9.62 4.72 49.04
C ASP A 9 -9.68 3.81 47.82
N ILE A 10 -9.03 2.64 47.89
CA ILE A 10 -9.05 1.62 46.84
C ILE A 10 -10.47 1.07 46.65
N LYS A 11 -11.18 0.69 47.72
CA LYS A 11 -12.58 0.22 47.64
C LYS A 11 -13.51 1.28 47.04
N THR A 12 -13.31 2.54 47.41
CA THR A 12 -14.07 3.67 46.85
C THR A 12 -13.79 3.83 45.36
N ALA A 13 -12.54 3.69 44.93
CA ALA A 13 -12.19 3.73 43.51
C ALA A 13 -12.82 2.57 42.74
N ILE A 14 -12.74 1.33 43.25
CA ILE A 14 -13.36 0.15 42.62
C ILE A 14 -14.85 0.37 42.39
N SER A 15 -15.56 0.88 43.40
CA SER A 15 -16.99 1.16 43.31
C SER A 15 -17.33 2.16 42.21
N LYS A 16 -16.45 3.15 41.95
CA LYS A 16 -16.61 4.11 40.83
C LYS A 16 -16.33 3.49 39.48
N LEU A 17 -15.32 2.61 39.40
CA LEU A 17 -14.90 1.96 38.15
C LEU A 17 -16.00 1.10 37.51
N VAL A 18 -16.95 0.60 38.30
CA VAL A 18 -18.09 -0.23 37.83
C VAL A 18 -18.97 0.50 36.80
N HIS A 19 -18.96 1.84 36.79
CA HIS A 19 -19.82 2.64 35.90
C HIS A 19 -19.22 2.92 34.51
N TYR A 20 -17.97 2.53 34.27
CA TYR A 20 -17.32 2.74 32.97
C TYR A 20 -17.59 1.56 32.03
N LYS A 21 -17.81 1.88 30.74
CA LYS A 21 -18.08 0.86 29.71
C LYS A 21 -16.83 0.10 29.28
N THR A 22 -15.69 0.78 29.24
CA THR A 22 -14.40 0.20 28.84
C THR A 22 -13.34 0.65 29.83
N LEU A 23 -12.51 -0.29 30.28
CA LEU A 23 -11.36 -0.05 31.14
C LEU A 23 -10.10 -0.63 30.48
N TRP A 24 -9.04 0.17 30.40
CA TRP A 24 -7.72 -0.32 29.98
C TRP A 24 -6.92 -0.65 31.23
N LEU A 25 -6.48 -1.90 31.30
CA LEU A 25 -5.96 -2.50 32.51
C LEU A 25 -4.56 -3.06 32.25
N ASP A 26 -3.71 -2.91 33.26
CA ASP A 26 -2.40 -3.54 33.32
C ASP A 26 -2.10 -3.96 34.77
N THR A 27 -1.11 -4.84 34.97
CA THR A 27 -0.73 -5.32 36.30
C THR A 27 0.78 -5.41 36.50
N GLU A 28 1.24 -5.13 37.73
CA GLU A 28 2.64 -5.32 38.12
C GLU A 28 2.79 -6.36 39.22
N ILE A 29 3.82 -7.20 39.11
CA ILE A 29 4.01 -8.37 39.95
C ILE A 29 5.28 -8.24 40.79
N ALA A 30 5.14 -8.36 42.11
CA ALA A 30 6.24 -8.45 43.04
C ALA A 30 6.80 -9.89 43.09
N ASP A 31 8.11 -10.01 43.30
CA ASP A 31 8.81 -11.28 43.48
C ASP A 31 8.55 -12.30 42.36
N TRP A 32 8.49 -11.81 41.12
CA TRP A 32 8.10 -12.61 39.94
C TRP A 32 8.95 -13.87 39.71
N TYR A 33 10.17 -13.89 40.24
CA TYR A 33 11.12 -15.01 40.19
C TYR A 33 10.90 -16.07 41.27
N THR A 34 9.99 -15.83 42.22
CA THR A 34 9.69 -16.76 43.31
C THR A 34 8.52 -17.70 42.95
N PRO A 35 8.36 -18.84 43.64
CA PRO A 35 7.25 -19.76 43.40
C PRO A 35 5.86 -19.14 43.65
N ASN A 36 5.78 -18.08 44.47
CA ASN A 36 4.55 -17.42 44.88
C ASN A 36 4.60 -15.91 44.54
N PRO A 37 4.56 -15.55 43.26
CA PRO A 37 4.54 -14.14 42.84
C PRO A 37 3.29 -13.44 43.37
N ARG A 38 3.43 -12.20 43.81
CA ARG A 38 2.36 -11.42 44.45
C ARG A 38 1.93 -10.27 43.54
N LEU A 39 0.64 -10.07 43.37
CA LEU A 39 0.12 -8.91 42.63
C LEU A 39 0.43 -7.64 43.43
N SER A 40 1.21 -6.74 42.84
CA SER A 40 1.65 -5.50 43.47
C SER A 40 0.73 -4.35 43.13
N LEU A 41 0.48 -4.11 41.84
CA LEU A 41 -0.32 -3.00 41.36
C LEU A 41 -1.38 -3.47 40.36
N ILE A 42 -2.50 -2.73 40.35
CA ILE A 42 -3.48 -2.76 39.26
C ILE A 42 -3.58 -1.34 38.70
N GLN A 43 -3.26 -1.17 37.43
CA GLN A 43 -3.36 0.11 36.72
C GLN A 43 -4.64 0.14 35.90
N ILE A 44 -5.37 1.26 35.96
CA ILE A 44 -6.63 1.44 35.25
C ILE A 44 -6.69 2.81 34.61
N LEU A 45 -6.89 2.85 33.29
CA LEU A 45 -7.33 4.06 32.59
C LEU A 45 -8.84 3.99 32.35
N THR A 46 -9.52 5.08 32.68
CA THR A 46 -10.99 5.20 32.59
C THR A 46 -11.48 6.06 31.43
N ASN A 47 -10.61 6.91 30.88
CA ASN A 47 -10.94 7.77 29.73
C ASN A 47 -9.66 8.04 28.90
N PRO A 48 -9.64 7.69 27.60
CA PRO A 48 -8.49 7.88 26.72
C PRO A 48 -8.37 9.29 26.15
N LYS A 49 -9.41 10.15 26.29
CA LYS A 49 -9.55 11.42 25.54
C LYS A 49 -8.81 12.62 26.12
N ASN A 50 -8.02 12.48 27.19
CA ASN A 50 -7.12 13.52 27.71
C ASN A 50 -6.05 12.91 28.64
N ILE A 51 -4.77 13.05 28.28
CA ILE A 51 -3.62 12.58 29.07
C ILE A 51 -3.38 13.45 30.33
N GLU A 52 -3.98 14.65 30.37
CA GLU A 52 -3.89 15.56 31.52
C GLU A 52 -4.66 15.05 32.75
N GLU A 53 -3.86 14.70 33.76
CA GLU A 53 -4.07 14.67 35.21
C GLU A 53 -5.48 14.38 35.75
N ASN A 54 -5.99 13.14 35.60
CA ASN A 54 -6.74 12.37 36.63
C ASN A 54 -7.53 11.13 36.14
N ASN A 55 -7.28 10.63 34.93
CA ASN A 55 -8.02 9.46 34.41
C ASN A 55 -7.37 8.09 34.70
N VAL A 56 -6.19 8.09 35.32
CA VAL A 56 -5.40 6.90 35.64
C VAL A 56 -5.45 6.64 37.15
N TYR A 57 -5.91 5.44 37.52
CA TYR A 57 -5.85 4.88 38.87
C TYR A 57 -4.71 3.85 38.93
N VAL A 58 -3.85 3.97 39.93
CA VAL A 58 -2.82 2.99 40.26
C VAL A 58 -3.13 2.49 41.66
N LEU A 59 -3.69 1.28 41.76
CA LEU A 59 -4.11 0.68 43.02
C LEU A 59 -2.96 -0.16 43.59
N ASP A 60 -2.44 0.19 44.76
CA ASP A 60 -1.41 -0.58 45.45
C ASP A 60 -2.04 -1.71 46.28
N VAL A 61 -2.11 -2.89 45.66
CA VAL A 61 -2.77 -4.09 46.21
C VAL A 61 -1.78 -5.09 46.80
N LEU A 62 -0.49 -4.73 46.90
CA LEU A 62 0.53 -5.58 47.51
C LEU A 62 0.11 -5.97 48.93
N ASP A 63 0.08 -7.29 49.18
CA ASP A 63 -0.35 -7.92 50.43
C ASP A 63 -1.79 -7.59 50.86
N LYS A 64 -2.68 -7.28 49.91
CA LYS A 64 -4.10 -6.95 50.15
C LYS A 64 -5.05 -7.87 49.35
N PRO A 65 -5.11 -9.17 49.64
CA PRO A 65 -5.88 -10.15 48.86
C PRO A 65 -7.39 -9.85 48.82
N ASP A 66 -7.96 -9.29 49.90
CA ASP A 66 -9.37 -8.92 49.95
C ASP A 66 -9.72 -7.86 48.89
N LEU A 67 -8.84 -6.89 48.66
CA LEU A 67 -9.05 -5.84 47.65
C LEU A 67 -8.94 -6.38 46.23
N ILE A 68 -8.05 -7.35 46.02
CA ILE A 68 -7.93 -8.05 44.73
C ILE A 68 -9.23 -8.82 44.46
N GLN A 69 -9.75 -9.52 45.47
CA GLN A 69 -11.01 -10.26 45.35
C GLN A 69 -12.21 -9.34 45.10
N ASP A 70 -12.26 -8.17 45.75
CA ASP A 70 -13.27 -7.13 45.50
C ASP A 70 -13.20 -6.62 44.05
N PHE A 71 -11.99 -6.34 43.54
CA PHE A 71 -11.77 -5.92 42.17
C PHE A 71 -12.24 -6.99 41.17
N ILE A 72 -11.90 -8.26 41.42
CA ILE A 72 -12.32 -9.38 40.58
C ILE A 72 -13.85 -9.49 40.54
N ASN A 73 -14.49 -9.43 41.70
CA ASN A 73 -15.93 -9.61 41.80
C ASN A 73 -16.71 -8.46 41.16
N GLN A 74 -16.27 -7.22 41.32
CA GLN A 74 -17.01 -6.04 40.83
C GLN A 74 -16.67 -5.68 39.38
N ILE A 75 -15.41 -5.84 38.97
CA ILE A 75 -14.92 -5.42 37.65
C ILE A 75 -14.73 -6.62 36.74
N MET A 76 -13.87 -7.57 37.12
CA MET A 76 -13.43 -8.64 36.21
C MET A 76 -14.57 -9.58 35.78
N LYS A 77 -15.46 -9.94 36.72
CA LYS A 77 -16.65 -10.76 36.46
C LYS A 77 -17.77 -10.01 35.72
N ASN A 78 -17.77 -8.67 35.72
CA ASN A 78 -18.87 -7.88 35.18
C ASN A 78 -18.85 -7.87 33.63
N PRO A 79 -19.82 -8.49 32.93
CA PRO A 79 -19.80 -8.57 31.46
C PRO A 79 -20.10 -7.23 30.77
N GLN A 80 -20.68 -6.25 31.48
CA GLN A 80 -21.02 -4.94 30.92
C GLN A 80 -19.81 -4.02 30.78
N ILE A 81 -18.70 -4.38 31.41
CA ILE A 81 -17.44 -3.64 31.32
C ILE A 81 -16.53 -4.42 30.38
N GLU A 82 -16.09 -3.77 29.31
CA GLU A 82 -15.02 -4.26 28.46
C GLU A 82 -13.67 -4.04 29.16
N LYS A 83 -12.85 -5.09 29.24
CA LYS A 83 -11.52 -5.03 29.83
C LYS A 83 -10.49 -5.21 28.74
N VAL A 84 -9.73 -4.17 28.48
CA VAL A 84 -8.71 -4.15 27.44
C VAL A 84 -7.36 -4.39 28.10
N PHE A 85 -6.61 -5.36 27.60
CA PHE A 85 -5.24 -5.67 28.02
C PHE A 85 -4.33 -5.81 26.80
N HIS A 86 -3.03 -5.55 26.96
CA HIS A 86 -2.09 -5.85 25.89
C HIS A 86 -1.92 -7.36 25.73
N ASN A 87 -1.48 -8.04 26.81
CA ASN A 87 -1.31 -9.50 26.86
C ASN A 87 -2.23 -10.14 27.90
N ALA A 88 -3.55 -10.03 27.67
CA ALA A 88 -4.62 -10.45 28.59
C ALA A 88 -4.40 -11.79 29.32
N SER A 89 -3.78 -12.80 28.69
CA SER A 89 -3.53 -14.10 29.33
C SER A 89 -2.59 -14.02 30.54
N PHE A 90 -1.67 -13.05 30.57
CA PHE A 90 -0.74 -12.86 31.67
C PHE A 90 -1.44 -12.22 32.87
N ASP A 91 -2.10 -11.08 32.66
CA ASP A 91 -2.74 -10.30 33.72
C ASP A 91 -3.92 -11.02 34.36
N ILE A 92 -4.75 -11.68 33.53
CA ILE A 92 -5.94 -12.40 34.01
C ILE A 92 -5.57 -13.55 34.97
N LYS A 93 -4.36 -14.11 34.87
CA LYS A 93 -3.88 -15.13 35.80
C LYS A 93 -3.93 -14.65 37.27
N TYR A 94 -3.67 -13.37 37.49
CA TYR A 94 -3.67 -12.74 38.82
C TYR A 94 -4.97 -12.03 39.17
N LEU A 95 -5.91 -11.96 38.21
CA LEU A 95 -7.19 -11.27 38.32
C LEU A 95 -8.39 -12.23 38.11
N GLY A 96 -8.34 -13.42 38.72
CA GLY A 96 -9.46 -14.37 38.78
C GLY A 96 -9.46 -15.49 37.73
N GLY A 97 -8.51 -15.49 36.80
CA GLY A 97 -8.36 -16.57 35.81
C GLY A 97 -9.41 -16.54 34.69
N LYS A 98 -9.16 -17.32 33.61
CA LYS A 98 -9.95 -17.25 32.36
C LYS A 98 -11.44 -17.57 32.53
N GLU A 99 -11.81 -18.36 33.52
CA GLU A 99 -13.19 -18.81 33.71
C GLU A 99 -14.09 -17.72 34.32
N GLU A 100 -13.51 -16.91 35.22
CA GLU A 100 -14.23 -15.88 35.95
C GLU A 100 -14.32 -14.55 35.17
N VAL A 101 -13.30 -14.21 34.37
CA VAL A 101 -13.26 -12.92 33.65
C VAL A 101 -14.16 -12.92 32.42
N LYS A 102 -14.99 -11.88 32.27
CA LYS A 102 -15.91 -11.69 31.12
C LYS A 102 -15.57 -10.45 30.31
N ASN A 103 -15.93 -10.44 29.02
CA ASN A 103 -15.80 -9.30 28.10
C ASN A 103 -14.38 -8.70 28.05
N VAL A 104 -13.44 -9.47 27.48
CA VAL A 104 -12.01 -9.12 27.43
C VAL A 104 -11.57 -8.89 25.99
N THR A 105 -10.93 -7.76 25.75
CA THR A 105 -10.26 -7.44 24.49
C THR A 105 -8.75 -7.48 24.67
N CYS A 106 -8.05 -8.11 23.74
CA CYS A 106 -6.61 -8.31 23.81
C CYS A 106 -5.92 -7.65 22.61
N THR A 107 -5.24 -6.53 22.82
CA THR A 107 -4.63 -5.77 21.71
C THR A 107 -3.51 -6.55 21.04
N LEU A 108 -2.76 -7.38 21.78
CA LEU A 108 -1.74 -8.26 21.17
C LEU A 108 -2.37 -9.28 20.23
N LYS A 109 -3.57 -9.80 20.51
CA LYS A 109 -4.27 -10.70 19.57
C LYS A 109 -4.72 -9.96 18.31
N ILE A 110 -5.25 -8.75 18.46
CA ILE A 110 -5.64 -7.91 17.31
C ILE A 110 -4.39 -7.58 16.47
N ALA A 111 -3.31 -7.14 17.10
CA ALA A 111 -2.06 -6.84 16.43
C ALA A 111 -1.40 -8.06 15.79
N LYS A 112 -1.51 -9.26 16.40
CA LYS A 112 -1.07 -10.52 15.78
C LYS A 112 -1.89 -10.90 14.57
N LYS A 113 -3.20 -10.61 14.58
CA LYS A 113 -4.11 -10.87 13.45
C LYS A 113 -3.78 -9.95 12.26
N ILE A 114 -3.50 -8.68 12.52
CA ILE A 114 -3.07 -7.72 11.48
C ILE A 114 -1.64 -8.04 11.03
N GLY A 115 -0.77 -8.40 11.97
CA GLY A 115 0.62 -8.75 11.73
C GLY A 115 1.57 -7.56 11.94
N LYS A 116 2.73 -7.81 12.57
CA LYS A 116 3.74 -6.78 12.87
C LYS A 116 4.28 -6.05 11.63
N HIS A 117 4.30 -6.74 10.49
CA HIS A 117 4.76 -6.19 9.21
C HIS A 117 3.74 -5.23 8.62
N SER A 118 2.45 -5.59 8.63
CA SER A 118 1.35 -4.71 8.20
C SER A 118 1.17 -3.50 9.10
N LEU A 119 1.54 -3.62 10.38
CA LEU A 119 1.59 -2.51 11.33
C LEU A 119 2.87 -1.66 11.22
N ASN A 120 3.85 -2.07 10.40
CA ASN A 120 5.15 -1.40 10.29
C ASN A 120 5.86 -1.18 11.65
N VAL A 121 5.89 -2.23 12.48
CA VAL A 121 6.50 -2.19 13.82
C VAL A 121 7.56 -3.30 13.99
N PRO A 122 8.68 -3.04 14.68
CA PRO A 122 9.75 -4.04 14.81
C PRO A 122 9.35 -5.25 15.67
N ASN A 123 8.43 -5.06 16.61
CA ASN A 123 7.85 -6.12 17.43
C ASN A 123 6.45 -5.69 17.91
N LEU A 124 5.69 -6.64 18.48
CA LEU A 124 4.32 -6.38 18.95
C LEU A 124 4.24 -6.03 20.44
N LYS A 125 5.34 -5.64 21.09
CA LYS A 125 5.30 -5.17 22.48
C LYS A 125 4.54 -3.85 22.54
N LEU A 126 3.85 -3.61 23.65
CA LEU A 126 2.97 -2.46 23.82
C LEU A 126 3.67 -1.13 23.53
N LYS A 127 4.85 -0.91 24.12
CA LYS A 127 5.64 0.31 23.92
C LYS A 127 6.02 0.52 22.45
N THR A 128 6.48 -0.53 21.77
CA THR A 128 6.80 -0.47 20.34
C THR A 128 5.57 -0.12 19.52
N LEU A 129 4.40 -0.68 19.83
CA LEU A 129 3.16 -0.29 19.16
C LEU A 129 2.78 1.17 19.45
N ALA A 130 2.93 1.63 20.68
CA ALA A 130 2.60 3.01 21.06
C ALA A 130 3.52 4.04 20.40
N GLU A 131 4.81 3.74 20.28
CA GLU A 131 5.79 4.58 19.59
C GLU A 131 5.52 4.62 18.08
N TYR A 132 5.45 3.47 17.42
CA TYR A 132 5.41 3.44 15.96
C TYR A 132 4.02 3.71 15.38
N LEU A 133 2.95 3.28 16.05
CA LEU A 133 1.59 3.45 15.55
C LEU A 133 0.95 4.74 16.02
N CYS A 134 1.27 5.18 17.23
CA CYS A 134 0.62 6.32 17.88
C CYS A 134 1.57 7.51 18.08
N ASN A 135 2.84 7.40 17.70
CA ASN A 135 3.87 8.44 17.83
C ASN A 135 3.99 8.98 19.28
N LEU A 136 3.81 8.10 20.27
CA LEU A 136 3.87 8.46 21.69
C LEU A 136 5.31 8.38 22.22
N PRO A 137 5.74 9.35 23.05
CA PRO A 137 7.07 9.32 23.66
C PRO A 137 7.16 8.16 24.66
N ILE A 138 8.26 7.39 24.58
CA ILE A 138 8.50 6.22 25.44
C ILE A 138 9.20 6.62 26.73
N VAL A 139 8.60 6.26 27.86
CA VAL A 139 9.21 6.42 29.19
C VAL A 139 10.13 5.25 29.53
N GLU A 140 11.10 5.53 30.40
CA GLU A 140 12.10 4.58 30.89
C GLU A 140 11.46 3.27 31.37
N ASP A 141 12.06 2.14 31.01
CA ASP A 141 11.49 0.82 31.26
C ASP A 141 11.65 0.38 32.72
N GLN A 142 10.54 0.06 33.39
CA GLN A 142 10.52 -0.38 34.79
C GLN A 142 9.92 -1.79 34.94
N GLN A 143 9.74 -2.52 33.83
CA GLN A 143 9.11 -3.85 33.83
C GLN A 143 9.83 -4.85 34.76
N ALA A 144 11.16 -4.75 34.85
CA ALA A 144 11.99 -5.63 35.66
C ALA A 144 12.32 -5.05 37.06
N SER A 145 11.72 -3.91 37.43
CA SER A 145 11.98 -3.25 38.71
C SER A 145 11.40 -4.06 39.88
N ASP A 146 11.94 -3.82 41.07
CA ASP A 146 11.41 -4.43 42.30
C ASP A 146 10.09 -3.76 42.69
N TRP A 147 9.00 -4.34 42.22
CA TRP A 147 7.63 -3.92 42.55
C TRP A 147 7.18 -4.35 43.95
N GLY A 148 7.98 -5.12 44.71
CA GLY A 148 7.72 -5.46 46.11
C GLY A 148 8.23 -4.40 47.07
N LYS A 149 9.21 -3.60 46.66
CA LYS A 149 9.81 -2.54 47.48
C LYS A 149 8.86 -1.34 47.62
N ARG A 150 8.84 -0.75 48.82
CA ARG A 150 8.15 0.53 49.11
C ARG A 150 9.09 1.52 49.81
N PRO A 151 8.94 2.84 49.58
CA PRO A 151 8.00 3.46 48.66
C PRO A 151 8.36 3.20 47.19
N LEU A 152 7.37 3.22 46.30
CA LEU A 152 7.62 3.20 44.86
C LEU A 152 8.31 4.50 44.44
N THR A 153 9.24 4.40 43.51
CA THR A 153 9.91 5.57 42.94
C THR A 153 8.99 6.32 41.99
N GLU A 154 9.31 7.59 41.70
CA GLU A 154 8.59 8.38 40.69
C GLU A 154 8.65 7.74 39.30
N LEU A 155 9.78 7.11 38.95
CA LEU A 155 9.94 6.37 37.70
C LEU A 155 8.99 5.17 37.62
N GLN A 156 8.86 4.39 38.70
CA GLN A 156 7.91 3.27 38.77
C GLN A 156 6.46 3.75 38.63
N LEU A 157 6.10 4.84 39.31
CA LEU A 157 4.75 5.41 39.23
C LEU A 157 4.45 5.98 37.84
N ASN A 158 5.42 6.65 37.22
CA ASN A 158 5.26 7.19 35.87
C ASN A 158 5.17 6.07 34.82
N TYR A 159 5.96 5.00 34.97
CA TYR A 159 5.86 3.80 34.12
C TYR A 159 4.47 3.17 34.19
N ALA A 160 4.01 2.85 35.41
CA ALA A 160 2.70 2.25 35.66
C ALA A 160 1.58 3.12 35.06
N LYS A 161 1.70 4.45 35.18
CA LYS A 161 0.75 5.37 34.56
C LYS A 161 0.72 5.25 33.03
N MET A 162 1.89 5.22 32.41
CA MET A 162 2.02 5.31 30.96
C MET A 162 1.62 4.03 30.24
N ASP A 163 1.78 2.85 30.86
CA ASP A 163 1.43 1.59 30.20
C ASP A 163 -0.06 1.47 29.86
N VAL A 164 -0.96 1.88 30.76
CA VAL A 164 -2.40 1.94 30.43
C VAL A 164 -2.75 3.05 29.43
N VAL A 165 -1.94 4.11 29.35
CA VAL A 165 -2.09 5.17 28.33
C VAL A 165 -1.66 4.67 26.95
N TYR A 166 -0.52 3.98 26.86
CA TYR A 166 -0.05 3.31 25.65
C TYR A 166 -1.07 2.28 25.17
N LEU A 167 -1.56 1.46 26.10
CA LEU A 167 -2.57 0.43 25.83
C LEU A 167 -3.83 1.01 25.21
N ALA A 168 -4.32 2.13 25.75
CA ALA A 168 -5.50 2.77 25.21
C ALA A 168 -5.29 3.28 23.78
N ASN A 169 -4.20 3.99 23.50
CA ASN A 169 -3.94 4.53 22.17
C ASN A 169 -3.75 3.43 21.12
N VAL A 170 -2.97 2.40 21.46
CA VAL A 170 -2.75 1.24 20.59
C VAL A 170 -4.06 0.49 20.33
N HIS A 171 -4.91 0.30 21.35
CA HIS A 171 -6.21 -0.34 21.18
C HIS A 171 -7.05 0.38 20.11
N HIS A 172 -7.15 1.70 20.18
CA HIS A 172 -7.94 2.47 19.23
C HIS A 172 -7.37 2.37 17.82
N TYR A 173 -6.06 2.54 17.65
CA TYR A 173 -5.41 2.46 16.35
C TYR A 173 -5.64 1.09 15.66
N LEU A 174 -5.58 0.00 16.42
CA LEU A 174 -5.78 -1.34 15.84
C LEU A 174 -7.22 -1.62 15.42
N LEU A 175 -8.22 -0.97 16.04
CA LEU A 175 -9.61 -1.11 15.65
C LEU A 175 -9.91 -0.43 14.31
N THR A 176 -9.24 0.66 13.97
CA THR A 176 -9.46 1.38 12.70
C THR A 176 -9.02 0.56 11.49
N LEU A 177 -7.89 -0.14 11.61
CA LEU A 177 -7.32 -1.00 10.57
C LEU A 177 -8.13 -2.27 10.30
N ASN A 178 -8.97 -2.68 11.25
CA ASN A 178 -9.78 -3.90 11.15
C ASN A 178 -11.21 -3.62 10.64
N SER A 179 -11.48 -2.42 10.09
CA SER A 179 -12.79 -2.04 9.55
C SER A 179 -12.83 -2.08 8.01
N ASP A 180 -13.50 -3.11 7.44
CA ASP A 180 -13.72 -3.35 6.00
C ASP A 180 -14.65 -2.31 5.32
N LYS A 181 -14.33 -1.01 5.33
CA LYS A 181 -15.13 -0.01 4.62
C LYS A 181 -14.28 0.93 3.78
N THR A 182 -13.97 0.51 2.56
CA THR A 182 -13.65 1.44 1.48
C THR A 182 -14.90 2.27 1.14
N PRO A 183 -14.81 3.61 1.06
CA PRO A 183 -15.95 4.46 0.68
C PRO A 183 -16.40 4.16 -0.76
N PRO A 184 -17.71 4.20 -1.06
CA PRO A 184 -18.23 4.01 -2.42
C PRO A 184 -17.83 5.17 -3.35
N ILE A 185 -17.55 4.88 -4.62
CA ILE A 185 -17.20 5.91 -5.62
C ILE A 185 -18.43 6.80 -5.92
N PHE A 186 -18.31 8.11 -5.71
CA PHE A 186 -19.36 9.07 -6.04
C PHE A 186 -19.44 9.34 -7.55
N THR A 187 -20.64 9.19 -8.14
CA THR A 187 -20.94 9.55 -9.53
C THR A 187 -22.07 10.59 -9.55
N PRO A 188 -21.84 11.82 -10.05
CA PRO A 188 -22.84 12.88 -9.95
C PRO A 188 -23.86 12.80 -11.10
N GLU A 189 -25.15 12.87 -10.79
CA GLU A 189 -26.24 12.94 -11.79
C GLU A 189 -26.52 14.40 -12.18
N VAL A 190 -25.76 14.95 -13.13
CA VAL A 190 -25.77 16.41 -13.40
C VAL A 190 -26.05 16.85 -14.84
N GLY A 191 -26.00 15.94 -15.81
CA GLY A 191 -26.38 16.23 -17.20
C GLY A 191 -25.74 17.52 -17.75
N GLU A 192 -26.55 18.46 -18.24
CA GLU A 192 -26.11 19.76 -18.78
C GLU A 192 -25.60 20.75 -17.72
N ASN A 193 -25.68 20.45 -16.42
CA ASN A 193 -25.31 21.35 -15.31
C ASN A 193 -23.95 21.08 -14.68
N GLN A 194 -23.10 20.32 -15.37
CA GLN A 194 -21.82 19.89 -14.84
C GLN A 194 -20.93 21.07 -14.42
N GLU A 195 -20.87 22.15 -15.22
CA GLU A 195 -20.06 23.33 -14.91
C GLU A 195 -20.54 24.04 -13.64
N LEU A 196 -21.86 24.19 -13.49
CA LEU A 196 -22.45 24.82 -12.31
C LEU A 196 -22.22 23.99 -11.05
N PHE A 197 -22.40 22.68 -11.16
CA PHE A 197 -22.12 21.73 -10.07
C PHE A 197 -20.67 21.80 -9.63
N ASN A 198 -19.73 21.80 -10.58
CA ASN A 198 -18.30 21.91 -10.30
C ASN A 198 -17.99 23.25 -9.61
N HIS A 199 -18.51 24.36 -10.13
CA HIS A 199 -18.32 25.69 -9.54
C HIS A 199 -18.82 25.77 -8.09
N LEU A 200 -20.02 25.29 -7.81
CA LEU A 200 -20.60 25.31 -6.46
C LEU A 200 -19.88 24.32 -5.52
N SER A 201 -19.45 23.15 -6.02
CA SER A 201 -18.69 22.18 -5.23
C SER A 201 -17.33 22.73 -4.79
N ALA A 202 -16.60 23.44 -5.66
CA ALA A 202 -15.34 24.09 -5.32
C ALA A 202 -15.53 25.17 -4.24
N LYS A 203 -16.56 26.03 -4.39
CA LYS A 203 -16.94 27.02 -3.38
C LYS A 203 -17.33 26.38 -2.04
N PHE A 204 -17.96 25.21 -2.05
CA PHE A 204 -18.28 24.49 -0.83
C PHE A 204 -17.01 24.02 -0.12
N ILE A 205 -16.05 23.44 -0.84
CA ILE A 205 -14.75 23.03 -0.26
C ILE A 205 -14.02 24.23 0.34
N GLU A 206 -13.91 25.34 -0.39
CA GLU A 206 -13.28 26.57 0.10
C GLU A 206 -13.95 27.06 1.39
N TYR A 207 -15.28 27.12 1.41
CA TYR A 207 -16.04 27.52 2.60
C TYR A 207 -15.80 26.57 3.77
N LEU A 208 -15.87 25.25 3.54
CA LEU A 208 -15.69 24.24 4.58
C LEU A 208 -14.30 24.30 5.23
N ILE A 209 -13.26 24.57 4.43
CA ILE A 209 -11.88 24.67 4.94
C ILE A 209 -11.65 25.98 5.71
N GLN A 210 -12.28 27.08 5.29
CA GLN A 210 -12.07 28.40 5.88
C GLN A 210 -12.92 28.66 7.13
N ASP A 211 -14.10 28.05 7.23
CA ASP A 211 -15.02 28.30 8.34
C ASP A 211 -14.54 27.56 9.62
N PRO A 212 -14.10 28.30 10.66
CA PRO A 212 -13.54 27.70 11.88
C PRO A 212 -14.58 26.96 12.72
N GLN A 213 -15.88 27.10 12.41
CA GLN A 213 -16.95 26.39 13.11
C GLN A 213 -17.13 24.96 12.55
N ILE A 214 -16.69 24.67 11.33
CA ILE A 214 -16.89 23.35 10.70
C ILE A 214 -16.11 22.24 11.43
N PRO A 215 -14.85 22.43 11.85
CA PRO A 215 -14.15 21.48 12.71
C PRO A 215 -14.92 21.07 13.96
N THR A 216 -15.75 21.97 14.54
CA THR A 216 -16.50 21.67 15.78
C THR A 216 -17.52 20.55 15.60
N LEU A 217 -18.01 20.34 14.36
CA LEU A 217 -18.91 19.23 14.02
C LEU A 217 -18.23 17.85 14.16
N PHE A 218 -16.91 17.83 14.21
CA PHE A 218 -16.07 16.62 14.31
C PHE A 218 -15.31 16.54 15.65
N GLU A 219 -15.70 17.32 16.68
CA GLU A 219 -15.10 17.28 18.01
C GLU A 219 -15.37 15.97 18.76
N SER A 220 -16.57 15.41 18.56
CA SER A 220 -16.92 14.11 19.13
C SER A 220 -16.01 13.00 18.58
N SER A 221 -15.83 11.91 19.33
CA SER A 221 -14.98 10.82 18.82
C SER A 221 -15.57 10.20 17.57
N PRO A 222 -14.75 9.68 16.65
CA PRO A 222 -15.21 9.05 15.42
C PRO A 222 -16.38 8.06 15.59
N ASP A 223 -16.38 7.24 16.64
CA ASP A 223 -17.46 6.27 16.92
C ASP A 223 -18.80 6.90 17.33
N GLN A 224 -18.79 8.17 17.72
CA GLN A 224 -19.96 8.96 18.09
C GLN A 224 -20.47 9.84 16.95
N LEU A 225 -19.67 9.98 15.89
CA LEU A 225 -20.04 10.76 14.71
C LEU A 225 -21.07 9.98 13.89
N GLN A 226 -22.28 10.51 13.82
CA GLN A 226 -23.33 9.92 13.01
C GLN A 226 -23.33 10.56 11.62
N LEU A 227 -23.07 9.73 10.60
CA LEU A 227 -23.01 10.14 9.20
C LEU A 227 -24.19 11.03 8.79
N GLU A 228 -25.42 10.56 8.98
CA GLU A 228 -26.62 11.29 8.54
C GLU A 228 -26.76 12.64 9.27
N THR A 229 -26.40 12.69 10.56
CA THR A 229 -26.48 13.91 11.38
C THR A 229 -25.49 14.96 10.89
N ILE A 230 -24.24 14.58 10.66
CA ILE A 230 -23.19 15.52 10.21
C ILE A 230 -23.44 15.92 8.76
N ALA A 231 -23.83 14.98 7.90
CA ALA A 231 -24.15 15.27 6.51
C ALA A 231 -25.32 16.28 6.43
N SER A 232 -26.36 16.11 7.25
CA SER A 232 -27.48 17.05 7.32
C SER A 232 -27.06 18.44 7.82
N GLN A 233 -26.17 18.50 8.83
CA GLN A 233 -25.63 19.78 9.33
C GLN A 233 -24.80 20.50 8.26
N LEU A 234 -23.89 19.79 7.59
CA LEU A 234 -23.09 20.34 6.50
C LEU A 234 -23.95 20.78 5.31
N GLN A 235 -24.95 19.98 4.93
CA GLN A 235 -25.93 20.36 3.91
C GLN A 235 -26.66 21.65 4.29
N LYS A 236 -27.13 21.78 5.54
CA LYS A 236 -27.81 22.99 5.99
C LYS A 236 -26.90 24.22 5.92
N ILE A 237 -25.66 24.10 6.40
CA ILE A 237 -24.69 25.19 6.38
C ILE A 237 -24.40 25.62 4.94
N LEU A 238 -24.03 24.68 4.07
CA LEU A 238 -23.70 24.99 2.67
C LEU A 238 -24.91 25.49 1.88
N TYR A 239 -26.12 25.01 2.21
CA TYR A 239 -27.34 25.55 1.63
C TYR A 239 -27.53 27.02 2.01
N GLN A 240 -27.43 27.36 3.29
CA GLN A 240 -27.70 28.72 3.77
C GLN A 240 -26.60 29.71 3.39
N SER A 241 -25.33 29.31 3.49
CA SER A 241 -24.19 30.21 3.31
C SER A 241 -23.83 30.42 1.84
N ILE A 242 -24.04 29.42 0.97
CA ILE A 242 -23.58 29.49 -0.42
C ILE A 242 -24.74 29.28 -1.41
N PHE A 243 -25.49 28.19 -1.29
CA PHE A 243 -26.45 27.81 -2.33
C PHE A 243 -27.69 28.71 -2.39
N PHE A 244 -28.25 29.09 -1.24
CA PHE A 244 -29.48 29.88 -1.15
C PHE A 244 -29.28 31.33 -1.64
N PRO A 245 -28.20 32.05 -1.28
CA PRO A 245 -27.89 33.34 -1.89
C PRO A 245 -27.78 33.24 -3.41
N TYR A 246 -27.07 32.22 -3.91
CA TYR A 246 -26.94 31.96 -5.35
C TYR A 246 -28.29 31.69 -6.01
N LEU A 247 -29.14 30.88 -5.38
CA LEU A 247 -30.49 30.57 -5.83
C LEU A 247 -31.38 31.82 -5.91
N GLN A 248 -31.34 32.68 -4.88
CA GLN A 248 -32.13 33.92 -4.85
C GLN A 248 -31.71 34.88 -5.96
N GLU A 249 -30.41 35.08 -6.15
CA GLU A 249 -29.88 35.92 -7.22
C GLU A 249 -30.33 35.39 -8.60
N LYS A 250 -30.17 34.09 -8.84
CA LYS A 250 -30.48 33.46 -10.12
C LYS A 250 -31.96 33.38 -10.43
N ILE A 251 -32.82 33.12 -9.44
CA ILE A 251 -34.27 33.09 -9.66
C ILE A 251 -34.83 34.50 -9.92
N THR A 252 -34.18 35.55 -9.38
CA THR A 252 -34.61 36.94 -9.62
C THR A 252 -34.37 37.36 -11.07
N THR A 253 -33.29 36.87 -11.69
CA THR A 253 -32.93 37.19 -13.09
C THR A 253 -33.50 36.17 -14.08
N GLU A 254 -33.56 34.90 -13.71
CA GLU A 254 -33.91 33.78 -14.60
C GLU A 254 -34.81 32.74 -13.88
N PRO A 255 -36.10 33.04 -13.66
CA PRO A 255 -37.00 32.18 -12.87
C PRO A 255 -37.16 30.75 -13.43
N HIS A 256 -36.99 30.59 -14.74
CA HIS A 256 -37.13 29.31 -15.44
C HIS A 256 -36.03 28.30 -15.08
N GLN A 257 -34.90 28.74 -14.51
CA GLN A 257 -33.81 27.86 -14.08
C GLN A 257 -34.08 27.15 -12.73
N ALA A 258 -35.15 27.52 -12.00
CA ALA A 258 -35.42 26.98 -10.66
C ALA A 258 -35.45 25.44 -10.58
N PRO A 259 -36.09 24.68 -11.51
CA PRO A 259 -36.09 23.22 -11.48
C PRO A 259 -34.69 22.62 -11.71
N GLN A 260 -33.87 23.30 -12.51
CA GLN A 260 -32.53 22.87 -12.86
C GLN A 260 -31.56 23.07 -11.69
N LEU A 261 -31.67 24.21 -11.01
CA LEU A 261 -30.95 24.49 -9.77
C LEU A 261 -31.32 23.52 -8.65
N GLN A 262 -32.61 23.14 -8.55
CA GLN A 262 -33.06 22.16 -7.57
C GLN A 262 -32.44 20.77 -7.80
N LYS A 263 -32.28 20.32 -9.06
CA LYS A 263 -31.54 19.09 -9.39
C LYS A 263 -30.07 19.20 -9.03
N THR A 264 -29.43 20.33 -9.32
CA THR A 264 -28.03 20.58 -8.94
C THR A 264 -27.84 20.50 -7.42
N TRP A 265 -28.77 21.05 -6.64
CA TRP A 265 -28.76 20.94 -5.18
C TRP A 265 -28.86 19.48 -4.71
N GLN A 266 -29.76 18.68 -5.31
CA GLN A 266 -29.89 17.27 -4.97
C GLN A 266 -28.56 16.53 -5.18
N SER A 267 -27.90 16.73 -6.32
CA SER A 267 -26.59 16.13 -6.58
C SER A 267 -25.51 16.63 -5.62
N LEU A 268 -25.50 17.93 -5.28
CA LEU A 268 -24.56 18.50 -4.30
C LEU A 268 -24.81 17.93 -2.89
N SER A 269 -26.06 17.69 -2.51
CA SER A 269 -26.40 17.10 -1.22
C SER A 269 -25.87 15.67 -1.07
N HIS A 270 -25.87 14.88 -2.16
CA HIS A 270 -25.25 13.56 -2.20
C HIS A 270 -23.72 13.65 -2.14
N LEU A 271 -23.10 14.62 -2.81
CA LEU A 271 -21.66 14.87 -2.72
C LEU A 271 -21.23 15.23 -1.29
N ILE A 272 -22.00 16.09 -0.60
CA ILE A 272 -21.74 16.45 0.80
C ILE A 272 -21.82 15.23 1.71
N LYS A 273 -22.79 14.32 1.47
CA LYS A 273 -22.88 13.06 2.21
C LYS A 273 -21.64 12.19 2.01
N TYR A 274 -21.19 12.03 0.77
CA TYR A 274 -19.96 11.31 0.45
C TYR A 274 -18.71 11.92 1.11
N TRP A 275 -18.56 13.25 1.05
CA TRP A 275 -17.49 13.94 1.79
C TRP A 275 -17.58 13.71 3.29
N THR A 276 -18.79 13.65 3.84
CA THR A 276 -19.00 13.36 5.27
C THR A 276 -18.53 11.95 5.62
N GLU A 277 -18.78 10.95 4.77
CA GLU A 277 -18.26 9.59 4.95
C GLU A 277 -16.72 9.58 5.00
N LEU A 278 -16.07 10.29 4.07
CA LEU A 278 -14.62 10.43 4.03
C LEU A 278 -14.07 11.17 5.27
N LEU A 279 -14.71 12.27 5.66
CA LEU A 279 -14.32 13.06 6.83
C LEU A 279 -14.45 12.25 8.13
N ILE A 280 -15.53 11.49 8.29
CA ILE A 280 -15.70 10.62 9.46
C ILE A 280 -14.63 9.52 9.47
N ALA A 281 -14.35 8.91 8.32
CA ALA A 281 -13.30 7.90 8.19
C ALA A 281 -11.89 8.46 8.47
N ASN A 282 -11.60 9.69 8.04
CA ASN A 282 -10.30 10.32 8.27
C ASN A 282 -10.17 11.01 9.62
N ARG A 283 -11.27 11.19 10.36
CA ARG A 283 -11.25 11.74 11.73
C ARG A 283 -10.59 10.79 12.74
N TYR A 284 -10.37 9.54 12.36
CA TYR A 284 -9.49 8.61 13.08
C TYR A 284 -7.99 8.96 12.98
N HIS A 285 -7.59 9.74 11.98
CA HIS A 285 -6.19 10.04 11.67
C HIS A 285 -5.82 11.51 11.88
N TYR A 286 -6.79 12.42 11.81
CA TYR A 286 -6.56 13.85 11.90
C TYR A 286 -7.35 14.48 13.04
N SER A 287 -6.76 15.50 13.67
CA SER A 287 -7.48 16.37 14.61
C SER A 287 -8.62 17.11 13.88
N PRO A 288 -9.69 17.56 14.58
CA PRO A 288 -10.77 18.30 13.95
C PRO A 288 -10.28 19.48 13.10
N SER A 289 -9.24 20.19 13.56
CA SER A 289 -8.62 21.33 12.88
C SER A 289 -7.85 20.97 11.61
N GLU A 290 -7.32 19.75 11.49
CA GLU A 290 -6.54 19.30 10.33
C GLU A 290 -7.37 18.46 9.35
N LEU A 291 -8.54 17.99 9.79
CA LEU A 291 -9.36 17.01 9.10
C LEU A 291 -9.76 17.45 7.69
N LEU A 292 -10.36 18.63 7.58
CA LEU A 292 -10.88 19.16 6.32
C LEU A 292 -9.78 19.42 5.28
N PRO A 293 -8.69 20.16 5.58
CA PRO A 293 -7.64 20.40 4.60
C PRO A 293 -6.83 19.15 4.24
N LYS A 294 -6.80 18.10 5.07
CA LYS A 294 -6.11 16.84 4.71
C LYS A 294 -7.01 15.83 4.00
N THR A 295 -8.33 15.92 4.17
CA THR A 295 -9.31 14.96 3.61
C THR A 295 -9.95 15.45 2.31
N LEU A 296 -10.33 16.73 2.24
CA LEU A 296 -11.03 17.28 1.07
C LEU A 296 -10.08 17.85 0.01
N ASN A 297 -8.77 17.85 0.29
CA ASN A 297 -7.72 18.19 -0.68
C ASN A 297 -7.17 16.98 -1.46
N SER A 298 -7.97 15.93 -1.68
CA SER A 298 -7.67 14.90 -2.70
C SER A 298 -8.70 14.80 -3.85
N PRO A 299 -9.05 15.90 -4.56
CA PRO A 299 -9.29 15.90 -6.01
C PRO A 299 -7.95 15.97 -6.78
N PRO A 300 -7.92 15.91 -8.14
CA PRO A 300 -6.77 16.42 -8.88
C PRO A 300 -6.42 17.79 -8.29
N SER A 301 -5.15 17.99 -7.97
CA SER A 301 -4.71 19.22 -7.32
C SER A 301 -5.23 20.42 -8.13
N PRO A 302 -5.59 21.56 -7.52
CA PRO A 302 -5.79 22.82 -8.25
C PRO A 302 -4.63 23.13 -9.23
N ILE A 303 -3.45 22.57 -8.98
CA ILE A 303 -2.28 22.56 -9.84
C ILE A 303 -2.50 21.70 -11.11
N ASP A 304 -3.11 20.52 -11.01
CA ASP A 304 -3.34 19.59 -12.12
C ASP A 304 -4.41 20.13 -13.08
N GLU A 305 -5.47 20.75 -12.55
CA GLU A 305 -6.48 21.42 -13.36
C GLU A 305 -5.88 22.66 -14.05
N LYS A 306 -5.08 23.46 -13.33
CA LYS A 306 -4.34 24.59 -13.90
C LYS A 306 -3.37 24.16 -14.99
N ILE A 307 -2.68 23.03 -14.83
CA ILE A 307 -1.81 22.43 -15.85
C ILE A 307 -2.63 22.04 -17.08
N GLY A 308 -3.80 21.41 -16.87
CA GLY A 308 -4.71 21.03 -17.95
C GLY A 308 -5.25 22.24 -18.73
N GLN A 309 -5.72 23.27 -18.03
CA GLN A 309 -6.21 24.51 -18.65
C GLN A 309 -5.09 25.26 -19.39
N ASN A 310 -3.88 25.31 -18.81
CA ASN A 310 -2.71 25.88 -19.49
C ASN A 310 -2.37 25.12 -20.77
N LEU A 311 -2.39 23.78 -20.74
CA LEU A 311 -2.18 22.95 -21.92
C LEU A 311 -3.23 23.24 -23.03
N VAL A 312 -4.50 23.39 -22.67
CA VAL A 312 -5.56 23.78 -23.62
C VAL A 312 -5.26 25.16 -24.22
N SER A 313 -4.88 26.14 -23.40
CA SER A 313 -4.51 27.49 -23.87
C SER A 313 -3.36 27.46 -24.88
N ILE A 314 -2.31 26.69 -24.59
CA ILE A 314 -1.14 26.53 -25.48
C ILE A 314 -1.54 25.86 -26.80
N LEU A 315 -2.31 24.77 -26.74
CA LEU A 315 -2.79 24.09 -27.95
C LEU A 315 -3.70 24.98 -28.80
N ASN A 316 -4.56 25.79 -28.17
CA ASN A 316 -5.38 26.77 -28.86
C ASN A 316 -4.51 27.85 -29.54
N ALA A 317 -3.42 28.29 -28.91
CA ALA A 317 -2.46 29.21 -29.53
C ALA A 317 -1.77 28.60 -30.76
N PHE A 318 -1.59 27.28 -30.80
CA PHE A 318 -1.14 26.55 -32.00
C PHE A 318 -2.25 26.29 -33.03
N GLY A 319 -3.47 26.79 -32.81
CA GLY A 319 -4.63 26.58 -33.68
C GLY A 319 -5.26 25.19 -33.54
N ILE A 320 -4.92 24.44 -32.48
CA ILE A 320 -5.43 23.10 -32.23
C ILE A 320 -6.50 23.16 -31.14
N LYS A 321 -7.78 23.12 -31.56
CA LYS A 321 -8.92 23.21 -30.64
C LYS A 321 -9.19 21.90 -29.92
N VAL A 322 -9.17 21.95 -28.60
CA VAL A 322 -9.40 20.82 -27.70
C VAL A 322 -10.20 21.27 -26.47
N ASP A 323 -11.05 20.38 -25.94
CA ASP A 323 -11.68 20.59 -24.62
C ASP A 323 -10.89 19.84 -23.54
N TYR A 324 -10.78 20.43 -22.36
CA TYR A 324 -10.28 19.73 -21.17
C TYR A 324 -11.37 18.78 -20.65
N VAL A 325 -10.99 17.52 -20.40
CA VAL A 325 -11.90 16.51 -19.86
C VAL A 325 -11.59 16.21 -18.39
N GLY A 326 -10.32 16.26 -18.00
CA GLY A 326 -9.89 15.96 -16.63
C GLY A 326 -8.40 15.66 -16.55
N ALA A 327 -7.91 15.43 -15.33
CA ALA A 327 -6.53 15.02 -15.08
C ALA A 327 -6.47 13.92 -14.01
N ILE A 328 -5.47 13.06 -14.09
CA ILE A 328 -5.17 12.02 -13.10
C ILE A 328 -3.68 12.10 -12.76
N ALA A 329 -3.36 12.23 -11.48
CA ALA A 329 -1.98 12.25 -11.01
C ALA A 329 -1.44 10.83 -10.80
N ALA A 330 -0.35 10.50 -11.47
CA ALA A 330 0.45 9.31 -11.26
C ALA A 330 1.70 9.67 -10.41
N PRO A 331 2.47 8.67 -9.94
CA PRO A 331 3.70 8.93 -9.19
C PRO A 331 4.74 9.76 -9.96
N ALA A 332 4.90 9.53 -11.27
CA ALA A 332 5.94 10.21 -12.07
C ALA A 332 5.40 11.35 -12.97
N PHE A 333 4.10 11.39 -13.25
CA PHE A 333 3.49 12.30 -14.22
C PHE A 333 2.02 12.59 -13.89
N ILE A 334 1.44 13.58 -14.57
CA ILE A 334 0.01 13.90 -14.53
C ILE A 334 -0.54 13.62 -15.93
N ARG A 335 -1.55 12.75 -16.04
CA ARG A 335 -2.26 12.46 -17.29
C ARG A 335 -3.39 13.44 -17.45
N VAL A 336 -3.25 14.38 -18.39
CA VAL A 336 -4.33 15.26 -18.82
C VAL A 336 -5.13 14.58 -19.94
N LYS A 337 -6.45 14.56 -19.81
CA LYS A 337 -7.39 14.04 -20.81
C LYS A 337 -7.95 15.22 -21.61
N LEU A 338 -7.74 15.19 -22.91
CA LEU A 338 -8.21 16.22 -23.84
C LEU A 338 -9.14 15.61 -24.89
N LYS A 339 -10.22 16.32 -25.23
CA LYS A 339 -11.11 15.93 -26.32
C LYS A 339 -10.88 16.84 -27.53
N PRO A 340 -10.30 16.35 -28.64
CA PRO A 340 -10.13 17.16 -29.84
C PRO A 340 -11.46 17.50 -30.50
N TYR A 341 -11.56 18.70 -31.07
CA TYR A 341 -12.75 19.12 -31.82
C TYR A 341 -12.86 18.32 -33.12
N PRO A 342 -14.08 18.16 -33.67
CA PRO A 342 -14.27 17.53 -34.98
C PRO A 342 -13.35 18.17 -36.04
N GLY A 343 -12.61 17.33 -36.77
CA GLY A 343 -11.65 17.75 -37.79
C GLY A 343 -10.21 17.94 -37.31
N VAL A 344 -9.96 18.00 -35.99
CA VAL A 344 -8.60 18.01 -35.44
C VAL A 344 -8.01 16.61 -35.54
N LYS A 345 -6.89 16.48 -36.26
CA LYS A 345 -6.18 15.20 -36.39
C LYS A 345 -5.38 14.95 -35.12
N VAL A 346 -5.49 13.76 -34.51
CA VAL A 346 -4.70 13.41 -33.31
C VAL A 346 -3.19 13.59 -33.54
N VAL A 347 -2.72 13.27 -34.75
CA VAL A 347 -1.32 13.46 -35.16
C VAL A 347 -0.86 14.91 -35.04
N SER A 348 -1.74 15.91 -35.20
CA SER A 348 -1.34 17.32 -35.02
C SER A 348 -1.04 17.66 -33.58
N ILE A 349 -1.63 16.95 -32.61
CA ILE A 349 -1.33 17.10 -31.18
C ILE A 349 -0.01 16.36 -30.85
N ILE A 350 0.14 15.13 -31.33
CA ILE A 350 1.37 14.32 -31.13
C ILE A 350 2.60 15.03 -31.71
N ASN A 351 2.49 15.67 -32.87
CA ASN A 351 3.60 16.39 -33.49
C ASN A 351 3.95 17.72 -32.78
N ARG A 352 3.33 18.03 -31.63
CA ARG A 352 3.64 19.20 -30.79
C ARG A 352 4.31 18.82 -29.47
N CYS A 353 4.65 17.56 -29.24
CA CYS A 353 5.26 17.14 -27.97
C CYS A 353 6.51 17.97 -27.59
N GLU A 354 7.41 18.26 -28.53
CA GLU A 354 8.61 19.08 -28.26
C GLU A 354 8.26 20.56 -28.03
N ASP A 355 7.34 21.12 -28.81
CA ASP A 355 6.87 22.50 -28.63
C ASP A 355 6.17 22.68 -27.27
N LEU A 356 5.34 21.71 -26.88
CA LEU A 356 4.68 21.69 -25.58
C LEU A 356 5.68 21.62 -24.43
N GLN A 357 6.79 20.88 -24.59
CA GLN A 357 7.85 20.85 -23.60
C GLN A 357 8.39 22.27 -23.32
N VAL A 358 8.66 23.02 -24.38
CA VAL A 358 9.19 24.40 -24.30
C VAL A 358 8.16 25.34 -23.71
N GLN A 359 6.93 25.34 -24.23
CA GLN A 359 5.87 26.27 -23.82
C GLN A 359 5.40 26.03 -22.38
N MET A 360 5.40 24.77 -21.92
CA MET A 360 5.02 24.43 -20.55
C MET A 360 6.20 24.53 -19.56
N GLY A 361 7.43 24.71 -20.04
CA GLY A 361 8.62 24.79 -19.18
C GLY A 361 8.92 23.48 -18.43
N ILE A 362 8.66 22.33 -19.05
CA ILE A 362 8.81 21.01 -18.43
C ILE A 362 10.12 20.33 -18.83
N ASN A 363 10.65 19.49 -17.94
CA ASN A 363 11.99 18.89 -18.05
C ASN A 363 12.09 17.71 -19.04
N ALA A 364 10.95 17.21 -19.52
CA ALA A 364 10.88 16.14 -20.51
C ALA A 364 9.65 16.35 -21.39
N SER A 365 9.75 15.92 -22.65
CA SER A 365 8.62 15.97 -23.58
C SER A 365 7.46 15.11 -23.08
N PRO A 366 6.21 15.59 -23.15
CA PRO A 366 5.05 14.83 -22.73
C PRO A 366 4.82 13.65 -23.67
N MET A 367 4.33 12.54 -23.10
CA MET A 367 3.92 11.38 -23.88
C MET A 367 2.45 11.54 -24.25
N ILE A 368 2.16 11.54 -25.56
CA ILE A 368 0.82 11.79 -26.09
C ILE A 368 0.31 10.54 -26.80
N GLN A 369 -0.85 10.04 -26.36
CA GLN A 369 -1.44 8.82 -26.91
C GLN A 369 -2.93 9.01 -27.22
N PRO A 370 -3.42 8.42 -28.33
CA PRO A 370 -4.85 8.29 -28.58
C PRO A 370 -5.48 7.32 -27.57
N GLN A 371 -6.67 7.65 -27.08
CA GLN A 371 -7.50 6.82 -26.24
C GLN A 371 -8.92 6.76 -26.79
N ALA A 372 -9.74 5.83 -26.30
CA ALA A 372 -11.14 5.76 -26.70
C ALA A 372 -11.89 7.04 -26.29
N GLY A 373 -12.17 7.92 -27.27
CA GLY A 373 -12.93 9.15 -27.07
C GLY A 373 -12.14 10.39 -26.60
N PHE A 374 -10.82 10.27 -26.34
CA PHE A 374 -9.98 11.38 -25.92
C PHE A 374 -8.50 11.16 -26.30
N VAL A 375 -7.66 12.16 -26.07
CA VAL A 375 -6.20 12.10 -26.18
C VAL A 375 -5.62 12.28 -24.78
N SER A 376 -4.75 11.37 -24.35
CA SER A 376 -4.00 11.51 -23.11
C SER A 376 -2.68 12.24 -23.36
N VAL A 377 -2.39 13.24 -22.52
CA VAL A 377 -1.13 13.99 -22.51
C VAL A 377 -0.51 13.81 -21.12
N ASP A 378 0.56 13.03 -21.05
CA ASP A 378 1.25 12.72 -19.80
C ASP A 378 2.38 13.72 -19.56
N ILE A 379 2.17 14.62 -18.60
CA ILE A 379 3.08 15.72 -18.28
C ILE A 379 3.92 15.34 -17.07
N PRO A 380 5.26 15.48 -17.12
CA PRO A 380 6.10 15.24 -15.95
C PRO A 380 5.71 16.15 -14.80
N ARG A 381 5.50 15.58 -13.61
CA ARG A 381 5.30 16.39 -12.38
C ARG A 381 6.66 16.77 -11.79
N GLN A 382 6.72 17.94 -11.14
CA GLN A 382 7.94 18.42 -10.49
C GLN A 382 8.24 17.65 -9.20
N ASP A 383 7.21 17.27 -8.46
CA ASP A 383 7.24 16.54 -7.20
C ASP A 383 7.04 15.03 -7.43
N ARG A 384 7.98 14.39 -8.15
CA ARG A 384 7.87 12.95 -8.39
C ARG A 384 7.75 12.17 -7.09
N GLN A 385 6.74 11.30 -7.05
CA GLN A 385 6.49 10.37 -5.97
C GLN A 385 7.06 8.99 -6.32
N ILE A 386 7.22 8.17 -5.28
CA ILE A 386 7.79 6.83 -5.38
C ILE A 386 6.70 5.82 -5.02
N ALA A 387 6.54 4.79 -5.84
CA ALA A 387 5.76 3.62 -5.46
C ALA A 387 6.63 2.71 -4.58
N LYS A 388 6.48 2.74 -3.26
CA LYS A 388 7.32 1.94 -2.37
C LYS A 388 6.89 0.48 -2.41
N PHE A 389 7.85 -0.44 -2.46
CA PHE A 389 7.59 -1.87 -2.52
C PHE A 389 6.70 -2.37 -1.38
N GLU A 390 6.94 -1.87 -0.16
CA GLU A 390 6.23 -2.24 1.07
C GLU A 390 4.74 -1.86 1.06
N ASP A 391 4.33 -0.85 0.29
CA ASP A 391 2.94 -0.41 0.19
C ASP A 391 2.06 -1.41 -0.58
N TYR A 392 2.68 -2.25 -1.43
CA TYR A 392 1.95 -3.11 -2.38
C TYR A 392 2.18 -4.61 -2.18
N ILE A 393 3.33 -5.01 -1.62
CA ILE A 393 3.73 -6.42 -1.52
C ILE A 393 3.83 -6.81 -0.05
N THR A 394 2.83 -7.55 0.44
CA THR A 394 2.85 -8.12 1.79
C THR A 394 3.48 -9.51 1.80
N SER A 395 4.33 -9.80 2.79
CA SER A 395 4.82 -11.16 3.01
C SER A 395 3.69 -12.08 3.46
N SER A 396 3.52 -13.21 2.78
CA SER A 396 2.50 -14.21 3.11
C SER A 396 3.13 -15.58 3.23
N ASN A 397 2.67 -16.38 4.21
CA ASN A 397 3.09 -17.77 4.31
C ASN A 397 2.52 -18.55 3.12
N SER A 398 3.40 -18.96 2.22
CA SER A 398 3.05 -19.55 0.93
C SER A 398 2.37 -20.92 1.07
N SER A 399 1.19 -21.06 0.47
CA SER A 399 0.63 -22.38 0.07
C SER A 399 1.28 -22.87 -1.25
N PRO A 400 1.40 -24.21 -1.46
CA PRO A 400 1.76 -24.83 -2.74
C PRO A 400 0.98 -24.30 -3.96
N THR A 401 -0.21 -23.75 -3.71
CA THR A 401 -1.18 -23.33 -4.71
C THR A 401 -1.00 -21.89 -5.20
N HIS A 402 -0.06 -21.11 -4.65
CA HIS A 402 0.12 -19.73 -5.08
C HIS A 402 0.64 -19.64 -6.53
N GLU A 403 -0.02 -18.77 -7.29
CA GLU A 403 0.35 -18.36 -8.64
C GLU A 403 1.75 -17.72 -8.61
N LEU A 404 2.60 -18.00 -9.61
CA LEU A 404 3.98 -17.51 -9.63
C LEU A 404 3.99 -16.07 -10.17
N LYS A 405 3.44 -15.15 -9.39
CA LYS A 405 3.26 -13.76 -9.81
C LYS A 405 4.47 -12.90 -9.53
N ILE A 406 4.91 -12.18 -10.57
CA ILE A 406 5.87 -11.09 -10.46
C ILE A 406 5.13 -9.75 -10.41
N ALA A 407 5.58 -8.86 -9.53
CA ALA A 407 5.14 -7.46 -9.51
C ALA A 407 5.74 -6.72 -10.71
N ILE A 408 4.90 -6.12 -11.56
CA ILE A 408 5.35 -5.32 -12.70
C ILE A 408 5.46 -3.84 -12.30
N GLY A 409 4.41 -3.30 -11.69
CA GLY A 409 4.38 -1.90 -11.26
C GLY A 409 2.98 -1.45 -10.91
N VAL A 410 2.84 -0.16 -10.59
CA VAL A 410 1.58 0.46 -10.18
C VAL A 410 1.02 1.28 -11.33
N ASN A 411 -0.26 1.10 -11.62
CA ASN A 411 -0.95 1.84 -12.68
C ASN A 411 -1.46 3.21 -12.20
N LEU A 412 -2.20 3.91 -13.07
CA LEU A 412 -2.74 5.25 -12.79
C LEU A 412 -3.77 5.27 -11.66
N GLU A 413 -4.44 4.16 -11.41
CA GLU A 413 -5.43 4.01 -10.34
C GLU A 413 -4.79 3.64 -9.01
N GLY A 414 -3.45 3.59 -8.93
CA GLY A 414 -2.74 3.17 -7.72
C GLY A 414 -2.84 1.67 -7.47
N LYS A 415 -3.20 0.87 -8.48
CA LYS A 415 -3.31 -0.59 -8.36
C LYS A 415 -2.02 -1.26 -8.80
N LEU A 416 -1.57 -2.23 -8.02
CA LEU A 416 -0.48 -3.12 -8.42
C LEU A 416 -0.91 -3.99 -9.61
N ILE A 417 -0.13 -3.93 -10.68
CA ILE A 417 -0.22 -4.79 -11.84
C ILE A 417 0.85 -5.87 -11.75
N GLU A 418 0.43 -7.10 -12.00
CA GLU A 418 1.22 -8.30 -11.83
C GLU A 418 1.12 -9.20 -13.07
N ALA A 419 2.14 -10.02 -13.28
CA ALA A 419 2.11 -11.05 -14.31
C ALA A 419 2.35 -12.43 -13.69
N ASP A 420 1.55 -13.42 -14.09
CA ASP A 420 1.76 -14.82 -13.69
C ASP A 420 2.75 -15.48 -14.65
N LEU A 421 3.88 -15.95 -14.12
CA LEU A 421 4.89 -16.69 -14.90
C LEU A 421 4.35 -18.06 -15.38
N ALA A 422 3.22 -18.55 -14.87
CA ALA A 422 2.58 -19.74 -15.41
C ALA A 422 1.76 -19.51 -16.70
N ASP A 423 1.40 -18.25 -17.02
CA ASP A 423 0.64 -17.89 -18.22
C ASP A 423 1.53 -17.93 -19.46
N SER A 424 1.02 -18.47 -20.57
CA SER A 424 1.73 -18.55 -21.85
C SER A 424 2.22 -17.22 -22.42
N ASN A 425 1.56 -16.11 -22.11
CA ASN A 425 1.93 -14.78 -22.61
C ASN A 425 2.97 -14.08 -21.72
N SER A 426 3.22 -14.60 -20.52
CA SER A 426 4.14 -14.02 -19.53
C SER A 426 5.05 -15.06 -18.89
N CYS A 427 5.21 -16.24 -19.48
CA CYS A 427 6.04 -17.30 -18.87
C CYS A 427 7.55 -17.04 -18.98
N HIS A 428 7.93 -16.21 -19.95
CA HIS A 428 9.29 -15.70 -20.09
C HIS A 428 9.25 -14.23 -20.51
N PHE A 429 10.16 -13.43 -19.98
CA PHE A 429 10.19 -11.98 -20.15
C PHE A 429 11.44 -11.49 -20.86
N LEU A 430 11.25 -10.48 -21.72
CA LEU A 430 12.29 -9.59 -22.21
C LEU A 430 12.10 -8.21 -21.58
N VAL A 431 13.14 -7.71 -20.92
CA VAL A 431 13.13 -6.42 -20.23
C VAL A 431 14.19 -5.50 -20.86
N GLY A 432 13.77 -4.34 -21.37
CA GLY A 432 14.69 -3.37 -21.98
C GLY A 432 14.67 -2.02 -21.29
N GLY A 433 15.81 -1.35 -21.21
CA GLY A 433 15.87 0.03 -20.72
C GLY A 433 17.29 0.55 -20.54
N THR A 434 17.50 1.83 -20.79
CA THR A 434 18.83 2.48 -20.71
C THR A 434 19.35 2.59 -19.27
N THR A 435 20.63 2.93 -19.11
CA THR A 435 21.20 3.27 -17.80
C THR A 435 20.40 4.41 -17.14
N GLY A 436 20.05 4.26 -15.86
CA GLY A 436 19.24 5.24 -15.13
C GLY A 436 17.73 5.20 -15.41
N SER A 437 17.27 4.36 -16.35
CA SER A 437 15.85 4.11 -16.59
C SER A 437 15.13 3.49 -15.39
N GLY A 438 15.86 2.82 -14.49
CA GLY A 438 15.34 2.07 -13.36
C GLY A 438 15.36 0.55 -13.53
N LYS A 439 15.95 0.03 -14.62
CA LYS A 439 15.95 -1.41 -14.95
C LYS A 439 16.46 -2.30 -13.80
N SER A 440 17.59 -1.96 -13.20
CA SER A 440 18.16 -2.75 -12.09
C SER A 440 17.22 -2.75 -10.86
N GLU A 441 16.65 -1.60 -10.48
CA GLU A 441 15.69 -1.53 -9.37
C GLU A 441 14.38 -2.28 -9.68
N PHE A 442 13.95 -2.25 -10.94
CA PHE A 442 12.82 -3.05 -11.40
C PHE A 442 13.11 -4.56 -11.25
N LEU A 443 14.28 -5.05 -11.70
CA LEU A 443 14.65 -6.45 -11.55
C LEU A 443 14.76 -6.87 -10.08
N ARG A 444 15.30 -5.99 -9.22
CA ARG A 444 15.39 -6.23 -7.77
C ARG A 444 14.02 -6.30 -7.12
N SER A 445 13.14 -5.33 -7.40
CA SER A 445 11.77 -5.33 -6.86
C SER A 445 10.95 -6.51 -7.39
N LEU A 446 11.13 -6.88 -8.66
CA LEU A 446 10.56 -8.10 -9.23
C LEU A 446 11.02 -9.34 -8.46
N LEU A 447 12.34 -9.49 -8.26
CA LEU A 447 12.91 -10.62 -7.53
C LEU A 447 12.37 -10.66 -6.09
N LEU A 448 12.38 -9.52 -5.40
CA LEU A 448 11.80 -9.40 -4.07
C LEU A 448 10.32 -9.82 -4.03
N SER A 449 9.53 -9.47 -5.05
CA SER A 449 8.12 -9.88 -5.10
C SER A 449 7.94 -11.40 -5.11
N LEU A 450 8.87 -12.13 -5.72
CA LEU A 450 8.88 -13.59 -5.70
C LEU A 450 9.30 -14.12 -4.33
N LEU A 451 10.39 -13.59 -3.77
CA LEU A 451 10.94 -14.03 -2.49
C LEU A 451 9.97 -13.79 -1.33
N ALA A 452 9.23 -12.67 -1.36
CA ALA A 452 8.23 -12.32 -0.35
C ALA A 452 7.01 -13.28 -0.33
N ARG A 453 6.81 -14.08 -1.39
CA ARG A 453 5.61 -14.90 -1.61
C ARG A 453 5.86 -16.39 -1.67
N HIS A 454 7.11 -16.81 -1.85
CA HIS A 454 7.45 -18.20 -2.05
C HIS A 454 8.66 -18.58 -1.21
N SER A 455 8.58 -19.70 -0.48
CA SER A 455 9.73 -20.22 0.27
C SER A 455 10.72 -20.94 -0.67
N PRO A 456 11.98 -21.16 -0.22
CA PRO A 456 13.00 -21.85 -1.02
C PRO A 456 12.62 -23.28 -1.42
N GLN A 457 11.69 -23.90 -0.70
CA GLN A 457 11.17 -25.23 -1.01
C GLN A 457 10.35 -25.24 -2.31
N TRP A 458 9.72 -24.11 -2.64
CA TRP A 458 8.81 -23.98 -3.79
C TRP A 458 9.40 -23.21 -4.95
N LEU A 459 10.45 -22.43 -4.70
CA LEU A 459 11.06 -21.53 -5.65
C LEU A 459 12.58 -21.55 -5.52
N GLN A 460 13.25 -21.71 -6.65
CA GLN A 460 14.68 -21.48 -6.80
C GLN A 460 14.93 -20.35 -7.80
N ILE A 461 15.97 -19.58 -7.53
CA ILE A 461 16.36 -18.39 -8.28
C ILE A 461 17.75 -18.62 -8.88
N VAL A 462 17.88 -18.30 -10.16
CA VAL A 462 19.16 -18.25 -10.86
C VAL A 462 19.41 -16.79 -11.23
N LEU A 463 20.55 -16.24 -10.82
CA LEU A 463 20.94 -14.85 -11.10
C LEU A 463 22.22 -14.80 -11.92
N VAL A 464 22.14 -14.13 -13.07
CA VAL A 464 23.28 -13.89 -13.97
C VAL A 464 23.53 -12.39 -14.03
N ASP A 465 24.62 -11.94 -13.39
CA ASP A 465 25.03 -10.54 -13.24
C ASP A 465 26.52 -10.38 -13.58
N PRO A 466 26.87 -10.29 -14.88
CA PRO A 466 28.26 -10.12 -15.30
C PRO A 466 28.87 -8.80 -14.78
N LYS A 467 28.03 -7.79 -14.52
CA LYS A 467 28.47 -6.46 -14.06
C LYS A 467 28.63 -6.36 -12.55
N ARG A 468 28.08 -7.31 -11.76
CA ARG A 468 28.12 -7.36 -10.29
C ARG A 468 27.47 -6.16 -9.60
N VAL A 469 26.52 -5.50 -10.27
CA VAL A 469 25.89 -4.27 -9.76
C VAL A 469 24.48 -4.54 -9.26
N THR A 470 23.73 -5.42 -9.93
CA THR A 470 22.29 -5.53 -9.72
C THR A 470 21.96 -6.52 -8.60
N PHE A 471 22.67 -7.64 -8.47
CA PHE A 471 22.33 -8.66 -7.47
C PHE A 471 23.35 -8.93 -6.34
N PRO A 472 24.31 -8.05 -5.98
CA PRO A 472 25.30 -8.39 -4.95
C PRO A 472 24.67 -8.65 -3.56
N GLU A 473 23.54 -8.00 -3.26
CA GLU A 473 22.83 -8.13 -1.98
C GLU A 473 22.06 -9.45 -1.84
N PHE A 474 21.88 -10.19 -2.94
CA PHE A 474 21.18 -11.47 -2.97
C PHE A 474 22.15 -12.66 -2.90
N GLU A 475 23.46 -12.43 -2.73
CA GLU A 475 24.44 -13.50 -2.59
C GLU A 475 24.17 -14.30 -1.29
N GLY A 476 24.14 -15.62 -1.40
CA GLY A 476 23.96 -16.51 -0.24
C GLY A 476 22.53 -16.65 0.29
N ILE A 477 21.52 -16.04 -0.35
CA ILE A 477 20.12 -16.30 0.02
C ILE A 477 19.75 -17.78 -0.24
N PRO A 478 18.87 -18.39 0.57
CA PRO A 478 18.57 -19.82 0.46
C PRO A 478 17.79 -20.20 -0.81
N TRP A 479 17.25 -19.22 -1.54
CA TRP A 479 16.57 -19.45 -2.82
C TRP A 479 17.51 -19.67 -3.99
N LEU A 480 18.80 -19.36 -3.87
CA LEU A 480 19.72 -19.51 -4.99
C LEU A 480 19.83 -20.98 -5.41
N TYR A 481 19.62 -21.23 -6.71
CA TYR A 481 19.92 -22.52 -7.34
C TYR A 481 21.44 -22.76 -7.31
N GLU A 482 22.22 -21.71 -7.59
CA GLU A 482 23.68 -21.66 -7.46
C GLU A 482 24.13 -20.22 -7.13
N PRO A 483 25.38 -20.01 -6.69
CA PRO A 483 25.93 -18.67 -6.46
C PRO A 483 25.76 -17.75 -7.68
N VAL A 484 25.70 -16.43 -7.44
CA VAL A 484 25.43 -15.46 -8.51
C VAL A 484 26.49 -15.58 -9.61
N ILE A 485 26.04 -15.87 -10.83
CA ILE A 485 26.93 -16.13 -11.97
C ILE A 485 27.42 -14.82 -12.54
N LYS A 486 28.74 -14.74 -12.68
CA LYS A 486 29.47 -13.52 -13.06
C LYS A 486 30.25 -13.70 -14.36
N ASP A 487 30.37 -14.93 -14.84
CA ASP A 487 31.22 -15.32 -15.96
C ASP A 487 30.42 -15.98 -17.09
N GLU A 488 30.84 -15.70 -18.33
CA GLU A 488 30.13 -16.10 -19.55
C GLU A 488 30.09 -17.61 -19.74
N GLU A 489 31.21 -18.28 -19.50
CA GLU A 489 31.30 -19.73 -19.62
C GLU A 489 30.34 -20.46 -18.67
N LYS A 490 30.28 -20.07 -17.38
CA LYS A 490 29.29 -20.68 -16.46
C LYS A 490 27.85 -20.34 -16.83
N ALA A 491 27.58 -19.17 -17.38
CA ALA A 491 26.22 -18.83 -17.82
C ALA A 491 25.76 -19.77 -18.95
N ILE A 492 26.65 -20.13 -19.88
CA ILE A 492 26.36 -21.12 -20.93
C ILE A 492 26.08 -22.49 -20.31
N ILE A 493 26.99 -22.98 -19.46
CA ILE A 493 26.88 -24.29 -18.81
C ILE A 493 25.57 -24.41 -18.03
N LEU A 494 25.25 -23.38 -17.23
CA LEU A 494 23.99 -23.30 -16.50
C LEU A 494 22.79 -23.38 -17.44
N MET A 495 22.78 -22.64 -18.54
CA MET A 495 21.64 -22.66 -19.47
C MET A 495 21.45 -24.04 -20.11
N GLU A 496 22.53 -24.77 -20.37
CA GLU A 496 22.48 -26.18 -20.80
C GLU A 496 21.95 -27.10 -19.68
N GLN A 497 22.38 -26.89 -18.44
CA GLN A 497 21.87 -27.62 -17.27
C GLN A 497 20.38 -27.37 -17.04
N LEU A 498 19.89 -26.13 -17.23
CA LEU A 498 18.46 -25.82 -17.15
C LEU A 498 17.65 -26.54 -18.26
N VAL A 499 18.24 -26.72 -19.45
CA VAL A 499 17.63 -27.52 -20.52
C VAL A 499 17.57 -29.00 -20.10
N GLU A 500 18.63 -29.54 -19.52
CA GLU A 500 18.64 -30.92 -19.03
C GLU A 500 17.65 -31.15 -17.87
N GLU A 501 17.58 -30.20 -16.93
CA GLU A 501 16.62 -30.20 -15.83
C GLU A 501 15.17 -30.16 -16.35
N MET A 502 14.90 -29.33 -17.36
CA MET A 502 13.60 -29.30 -18.04
C MET A 502 13.21 -30.68 -18.59
N GLU A 503 14.12 -31.34 -19.33
CA GLU A 503 13.87 -32.67 -19.91
C GLU A 503 13.72 -33.74 -18.82
N THR A 504 14.48 -33.63 -17.73
CA THR A 504 14.37 -34.52 -16.58
C THR A 504 13.01 -34.39 -15.89
N ARG A 505 12.53 -33.17 -15.69
CA ARG A 505 11.19 -32.91 -15.15
C ARG A 505 10.10 -33.46 -16.05
N TYR A 506 10.22 -33.32 -17.37
CA TYR A 506 9.26 -33.93 -18.29
C TYR A 506 9.18 -35.44 -18.15
N ARG A 507 10.32 -36.14 -18.01
CA ARG A 507 10.32 -37.60 -17.77
C ARG A 507 9.64 -37.98 -16.44
N ILE A 508 9.81 -37.16 -15.40
CA ILE A 508 9.15 -37.37 -14.09
C ILE A 508 7.64 -37.19 -14.24
N LEU A 509 7.21 -36.08 -14.86
CA LEU A 509 5.80 -35.75 -15.08
C LEU A 509 5.09 -36.81 -15.93
N GLU A 510 5.71 -37.25 -17.02
CA GLU A 510 5.17 -38.30 -17.90
C GLU A 510 4.99 -39.63 -17.16
N LYS A 511 6.00 -40.06 -16.39
CA LYS A 511 5.92 -41.28 -15.57
C LYS A 511 4.83 -41.21 -14.51
N ALA A 512 4.60 -40.02 -13.94
CA ALA A 512 3.58 -39.77 -12.94
C ALA A 512 2.19 -39.48 -13.55
N GLY A 513 2.07 -39.30 -14.87
CA GLY A 513 0.81 -39.04 -15.57
C GLY A 513 0.32 -37.59 -15.52
N TYR A 514 1.21 -36.61 -15.30
CA TYR A 514 0.88 -35.18 -15.22
C TYR A 514 1.40 -34.38 -16.41
N SER A 515 0.67 -33.33 -16.80
CA SER A 515 1.02 -32.44 -17.92
C SER A 515 1.92 -31.26 -17.53
N ASP A 516 1.93 -30.87 -16.25
CA ASP A 516 2.63 -29.70 -15.76
C ASP A 516 3.00 -29.83 -14.28
N LEU A 517 4.03 -29.08 -13.89
CA LEU A 517 4.58 -29.08 -12.54
C LEU A 517 3.60 -28.58 -11.49
N LYS A 518 2.72 -27.63 -11.84
CA LYS A 518 1.73 -27.07 -10.90
C LYS A 518 0.80 -28.17 -10.43
N THR A 519 0.22 -28.93 -11.35
CA THR A 519 -0.71 -30.01 -11.06
C THR A 519 0.00 -31.16 -10.32
N TYR A 520 1.20 -31.53 -10.76
CA TYR A 520 2.01 -32.55 -10.08
C TYR A 520 2.23 -32.20 -8.60
N ASN A 521 2.77 -31.01 -8.32
CA ASN A 521 3.07 -30.56 -6.96
C ASN A 521 1.84 -30.44 -6.06
N GLN A 522 0.66 -30.14 -6.61
CA GLN A 522 -0.59 -30.04 -5.86
C GLN A 522 -1.11 -31.40 -5.36
N THR A 523 -0.69 -32.49 -6.00
CA THR A 523 -1.10 -33.86 -5.64
C THR A 523 -0.17 -34.57 -4.66
N LEU A 524 0.97 -33.96 -4.35
CA LEU A 524 1.99 -34.55 -3.48
C LEU A 524 1.57 -34.57 -2.01
N ASN A 525 1.86 -35.68 -1.34
CA ASN A 525 1.83 -35.74 0.12
C ASN A 525 3.15 -35.18 0.68
N LEU A 526 3.12 -33.91 1.12
CA LEU A 526 4.29 -33.17 1.60
C LEU A 526 4.95 -33.78 2.86
N SER A 527 4.31 -34.77 3.50
CA SER A 527 4.91 -35.52 4.61
C SER A 527 5.83 -36.66 4.15
N GLN A 528 5.76 -37.07 2.88
CA GLN A 528 6.51 -38.19 2.33
C GLN A 528 7.40 -37.78 1.16
N GLU A 529 6.99 -36.77 0.39
CA GLU A 529 7.68 -36.34 -0.83
C GLU A 529 8.00 -34.85 -0.80
N LYS A 530 9.16 -34.50 -1.36
CA LYS A 530 9.55 -33.10 -1.53
C LYS A 530 9.00 -32.57 -2.86
N PRO A 531 8.40 -31.36 -2.86
CA PRO A 531 7.96 -30.75 -4.10
C PRO A 531 9.15 -30.40 -4.99
N ILE A 532 8.93 -30.36 -6.29
CA ILE A 532 9.92 -29.86 -7.25
C ILE A 532 9.75 -28.34 -7.34
N PRO A 533 10.76 -27.54 -6.97
CA PRO A 533 10.62 -26.08 -6.97
C PRO A 533 10.54 -25.53 -8.40
N ARG A 534 9.78 -24.45 -8.59
CA ARG A 534 9.87 -23.66 -9.83
C ARG A 534 11.23 -22.97 -9.89
N ILE A 535 11.81 -22.82 -11.08
CA ILE A 535 13.07 -22.10 -11.28
C ILE A 535 12.79 -20.81 -12.04
N VAL A 536 13.27 -19.67 -11.53
CA VAL A 536 13.25 -18.39 -12.25
C VAL A 536 14.69 -17.94 -12.50
N CYS A 537 15.06 -17.87 -13.77
CA CYS A 537 16.39 -17.44 -14.21
C CYS A 537 16.36 -16.00 -14.72
N ILE A 538 17.14 -15.13 -14.08
CA ILE A 538 17.17 -13.69 -14.33
C ILE A 538 18.56 -13.28 -14.83
N PHE A 539 18.61 -12.77 -16.06
CA PHE A 539 19.79 -12.13 -16.63
C PHE A 539 19.66 -10.61 -16.48
N ASP A 540 20.61 -9.96 -15.81
CA ASP A 540 20.62 -8.49 -15.73
C ASP A 540 21.02 -7.85 -17.07
N GLU A 541 22.09 -8.32 -17.69
CA GLU A 541 22.56 -7.80 -18.97
C GLU A 541 22.92 -8.94 -19.92
N TYR A 542 21.96 -9.31 -20.76
CA TYR A 542 22.15 -10.34 -21.78
C TYR A 542 23.09 -9.91 -22.90
N ALA A 543 23.20 -8.60 -23.17
CA ALA A 543 24.01 -8.07 -24.25
C ALA A 543 25.50 -8.41 -24.12
N ASP A 544 26.01 -8.55 -22.89
CA ASP A 544 27.43 -8.79 -22.65
C ASP A 544 27.88 -10.14 -23.25
N PHE A 545 27.00 -11.15 -23.21
CA PHE A 545 27.24 -12.49 -23.76
C PHE A 545 27.09 -12.58 -25.30
N MET A 546 26.64 -11.51 -25.97
CA MET A 546 26.33 -11.52 -27.41
C MET A 546 27.52 -11.16 -28.31
N THR A 547 28.67 -10.85 -27.71
CA THR A 547 29.87 -10.38 -28.42
C THR A 547 30.49 -11.49 -29.25
N GLU A 548 30.66 -12.67 -28.66
CA GLU A 548 31.24 -13.83 -29.32
C GLU A 548 30.16 -14.65 -30.03
N LYS A 549 30.43 -15.01 -31.28
CA LYS A 549 29.45 -15.67 -32.15
C LYS A 549 29.02 -17.03 -31.61
N ASP A 550 29.98 -17.82 -31.09
CA ASP A 550 29.71 -19.18 -30.64
C ASP A 550 28.94 -19.18 -29.31
N THR A 551 29.35 -18.36 -28.35
CA THR A 551 28.64 -18.06 -27.09
C THR A 551 27.19 -17.63 -27.36
N ARG A 552 26.99 -16.66 -28.25
CA ARG A 552 25.66 -16.22 -28.67
C ARG A 552 24.83 -17.38 -29.21
N ASN A 553 25.38 -18.17 -30.13
CA ASN A 553 24.63 -19.25 -30.76
C ASN A 553 24.21 -20.32 -29.74
N GLN A 554 25.07 -20.66 -28.77
CA GLN A 554 24.75 -21.61 -27.71
C GLN A 554 23.64 -21.08 -26.79
N LEU A 555 23.75 -19.83 -26.32
CA LEU A 555 22.72 -19.20 -25.49
C LEU A 555 21.38 -19.08 -26.22
N GLU A 556 21.37 -18.63 -27.48
CA GLU A 556 20.15 -18.57 -28.28
C GLU A 556 19.51 -19.95 -28.46
N GLN A 557 20.29 -21.01 -28.65
CA GLN A 557 19.77 -22.37 -28.72
C GLN A 557 19.12 -22.81 -27.42
N SER A 558 19.73 -22.52 -26.27
CA SER A 558 19.17 -22.83 -24.96
C SER A 558 17.89 -22.02 -24.70
N ILE A 559 17.88 -20.72 -25.01
CA ILE A 559 16.68 -19.88 -24.90
C ILE A 559 15.56 -20.37 -25.81
N LYS A 560 15.88 -20.81 -27.03
CA LYS A 560 14.89 -21.41 -27.94
C LYS A 560 14.27 -22.69 -27.36
N LYS A 561 15.09 -23.58 -26.79
CA LYS A 561 14.60 -24.83 -26.20
C LYS A 561 13.74 -24.57 -24.97
N LEU A 562 14.24 -23.71 -24.07
CA LEU A 562 13.55 -23.34 -22.84
C LEU A 562 12.28 -22.56 -23.14
N GLY A 563 12.34 -21.48 -23.91
CA GLY A 563 11.18 -20.64 -24.23
C GLY A 563 10.02 -21.40 -24.90
N ALA A 564 10.32 -22.47 -25.64
CA ALA A 564 9.31 -23.29 -26.29
C ALA A 564 8.60 -24.30 -25.35
N LYS A 565 9.25 -24.76 -24.27
CA LYS A 565 8.78 -25.92 -23.49
C LYS A 565 8.84 -25.75 -21.96
N ALA A 566 9.71 -24.89 -21.45
CA ALA A 566 10.05 -24.80 -20.03
C ALA A 566 8.88 -24.42 -19.10
N ARG A 567 7.85 -23.73 -19.62
CA ARG A 567 6.66 -23.31 -18.85
C ARG A 567 6.02 -24.46 -18.08
N ALA A 568 5.76 -25.60 -18.73
CA ALA A 568 5.10 -26.74 -18.09
C ALA A 568 6.03 -27.45 -17.07
N ALA A 569 7.34 -27.43 -17.32
CA ALA A 569 8.37 -27.90 -16.40
C ALA A 569 8.63 -26.93 -15.22
N GLY A 570 7.98 -25.76 -15.21
CA GLY A 570 8.12 -24.75 -14.15
C GLY A 570 9.47 -24.03 -14.15
N ILE A 571 10.07 -23.84 -15.33
CA ILE A 571 11.30 -23.06 -15.49
C ILE A 571 10.97 -21.81 -16.30
N HIS A 572 11.36 -20.64 -15.79
CA HIS A 572 10.98 -19.32 -16.33
C HIS A 572 12.22 -18.47 -16.56
N LEU A 573 12.21 -17.65 -17.61
CA LEU A 573 13.35 -16.85 -18.05
C LEU A 573 12.97 -15.37 -18.02
N ILE A 574 13.82 -14.53 -17.42
CA ILE A 574 13.69 -13.07 -17.42
C ILE A 574 15.01 -12.52 -17.94
N ILE A 575 15.00 -12.07 -19.19
CA ILE A 575 16.20 -11.63 -19.89
C ILE A 575 16.15 -10.12 -20.02
N ALA A 576 17.08 -9.43 -19.37
CA ALA A 576 17.16 -7.98 -19.41
C ALA A 576 18.35 -7.48 -20.23
N THR A 577 18.20 -6.29 -20.82
CA THR A 577 19.27 -5.64 -21.60
C THR A 577 19.20 -4.11 -21.50
N GLN A 578 20.36 -3.46 -21.42
CA GLN A 578 20.47 -2.00 -21.60
C GLN A 578 20.69 -1.59 -23.05
N ARG A 579 21.00 -2.56 -23.92
CA ARG A 579 21.27 -2.40 -25.35
C ARG A 579 20.18 -3.11 -26.16
N PRO A 580 18.99 -2.50 -26.27
CA PRO A 580 17.86 -3.05 -27.03
C PRO A 580 18.09 -2.94 -28.55
N GLU A 581 19.22 -3.44 -29.05
CA GLU A 581 19.59 -3.39 -30.47
C GLU A 581 19.23 -4.70 -31.17
N ALA A 582 18.94 -4.65 -32.48
CA ALA A 582 18.47 -5.82 -33.24
C ALA A 582 19.48 -6.98 -33.31
N ARG A 583 20.78 -6.68 -33.10
CA ARG A 583 21.85 -7.70 -33.05
C ARG A 583 21.87 -8.48 -31.73
N ILE A 584 21.36 -7.88 -30.66
CA ILE A 584 21.31 -8.46 -29.31
C ILE A 584 19.94 -9.10 -29.11
N VAL A 585 18.88 -8.37 -29.43
CA VAL A 585 17.49 -8.82 -29.33
C VAL A 585 17.05 -9.32 -30.71
N THR A 586 17.51 -10.52 -31.04
CA THR A 586 17.20 -11.13 -32.34
C THR A 586 15.74 -11.56 -32.44
N PRO A 587 15.18 -11.80 -33.64
CA PRO A 587 13.82 -12.32 -33.79
C PRO A 587 13.59 -13.64 -33.04
N LEU A 588 14.63 -14.47 -32.88
CA LEU A 588 14.56 -15.72 -32.12
C LEU A 588 14.37 -15.46 -30.62
N ILE A 589 15.10 -14.50 -30.06
CA ILE A 589 14.91 -14.05 -28.68
C ILE A 589 13.49 -13.51 -28.48
N ARG A 590 13.03 -12.65 -29.41
CA ARG A 590 11.67 -12.10 -29.34
C ARG A 590 10.62 -13.21 -29.39
N SER A 591 10.67 -14.14 -30.34
CA SER A 591 9.62 -15.16 -30.47
C SER A 591 9.52 -16.14 -29.29
N ASN A 592 10.56 -16.27 -28.47
CA ASN A 592 10.60 -17.21 -27.33
C ASN A 592 10.37 -16.56 -25.95
N LEU A 593 10.30 -15.22 -25.88
CA LEU A 593 10.09 -14.47 -24.63
C LEU A 593 8.81 -13.63 -24.74
N PRO A 594 7.60 -14.18 -24.59
CA PRO A 594 6.38 -13.45 -24.93
C PRO A 594 6.10 -12.22 -24.04
N GLY A 595 6.52 -12.25 -22.78
CA GLY A 595 6.38 -11.12 -21.86
C GLY A 595 7.33 -9.98 -22.22
N ARG A 596 6.83 -8.74 -22.31
CA ARG A 596 7.61 -7.55 -22.69
C ARG A 596 7.51 -6.46 -21.66
N ILE A 597 8.64 -5.89 -21.27
CA ILE A 597 8.68 -4.72 -20.40
C ILE A 597 9.72 -3.76 -20.97
N ALA A 598 9.32 -2.54 -21.26
CA ALA A 598 10.24 -1.48 -21.64
C ALA A 598 10.23 -0.37 -20.61
N LEU A 599 11.35 -0.18 -19.94
CA LEU A 599 11.67 1.08 -19.27
C LEU A 599 12.21 2.07 -20.32
N LYS A 600 12.53 3.29 -19.89
CA LYS A 600 13.03 4.34 -20.78
C LYS A 600 14.14 3.87 -21.74
N THR A 601 13.86 3.90 -23.03
CA THR A 601 14.82 3.60 -24.11
C THR A 601 15.52 4.86 -24.62
N ALA A 602 16.62 4.70 -25.37
CA ALA A 602 17.34 5.85 -25.93
C ALA A 602 16.63 6.40 -27.17
N SER A 603 15.97 5.53 -27.95
CA SER A 603 15.27 5.90 -29.17
C SER A 603 13.94 5.17 -29.36
N ALA A 604 13.14 5.65 -30.31
CA ALA A 604 11.93 4.98 -30.77
C ALA A 604 12.22 3.62 -31.43
N ALA A 605 13.38 3.46 -32.09
CA ALA A 605 13.79 2.20 -32.70
C ALA A 605 14.05 1.13 -31.63
N ASP A 606 14.71 1.53 -30.55
CA ASP A 606 14.96 0.67 -29.38
C ASP A 606 13.66 0.22 -28.69
N SER A 607 12.70 1.13 -28.57
CA SER A 607 11.36 0.81 -28.04
C SER A 607 10.71 -0.31 -28.85
N LYS A 608 10.74 -0.20 -30.18
CA LYS A 608 10.16 -1.19 -31.09
C LYS A 608 10.84 -2.56 -31.01
N ILE A 609 12.14 -2.58 -30.74
CA ILE A 609 12.87 -3.84 -30.60
C ILE A 609 12.37 -4.63 -29.37
N ILE A 610 12.03 -3.95 -28.28
CA ILE A 610 11.53 -4.58 -27.05
C ILE A 610 10.02 -4.83 -27.11
N LEU A 611 9.23 -3.78 -27.37
CA LEU A 611 7.76 -3.82 -27.28
C LEU A 611 7.09 -4.38 -28.54
N GLY A 612 7.79 -4.36 -29.69
CA GLY A 612 7.27 -4.73 -31.00
C GLY A 612 7.15 -3.54 -31.94
N ASP A 613 7.09 -3.81 -33.25
CA ASP A 613 7.35 -2.82 -34.31
C ASP A 613 6.41 -1.61 -34.34
N ASN A 614 5.25 -1.70 -33.67
CA ASN A 614 4.23 -0.65 -33.61
C ASN A 614 4.22 0.15 -32.31
N GLN A 615 5.16 -0.07 -31.39
CA GLN A 615 5.18 0.57 -30.07
C GLN A 615 6.48 1.38 -29.87
N PRO A 616 6.57 2.60 -30.42
CA PRO A 616 7.74 3.46 -30.31
C PRO A 616 7.85 4.21 -28.97
N GLU A 617 6.92 4.09 -28.04
CA GLU A 617 6.68 5.11 -27.00
C GLU A 617 7.69 5.09 -25.83
N ALA A 618 8.47 4.02 -25.65
CA ALA A 618 9.31 3.87 -24.46
C ALA A 618 10.42 4.95 -24.32
N TYR A 619 10.86 5.60 -25.39
CA TYR A 619 11.87 6.68 -25.29
C TYR A 619 11.31 7.95 -24.63
N GLN A 620 9.98 8.13 -24.65
CA GLN A 620 9.29 9.26 -24.01
C GLN A 620 9.06 9.04 -22.51
N LEU A 621 9.41 7.86 -21.98
CA LEU A 621 9.33 7.61 -20.56
C LEU A 621 10.29 8.51 -19.78
N LEU A 622 9.96 8.66 -18.51
CA LEU A 622 10.57 9.62 -17.60
C LEU A 622 11.75 9.04 -16.84
N GLY A 623 12.04 7.74 -17.00
CA GLY A 623 13.07 7.00 -16.27
C GLY A 623 12.71 6.81 -14.80
N LYS A 624 13.67 6.33 -13.99
CA LYS A 624 13.47 6.04 -12.56
C LYS A 624 12.28 5.11 -12.26
N GLY A 625 12.14 4.04 -13.05
CA GLY A 625 11.11 3.01 -12.87
C GLY A 625 9.82 3.22 -13.67
N ASP A 626 9.67 4.35 -14.36
CA ASP A 626 8.59 4.55 -15.34
C ASP A 626 8.75 3.58 -16.52
N LEU A 627 7.73 2.77 -16.78
CA LEU A 627 7.79 1.65 -17.72
C LEU A 627 6.49 1.46 -18.50
N LEU A 628 6.59 0.71 -19.60
CA LEU A 628 5.48 0.24 -20.41
C LEU A 628 5.40 -1.28 -20.39
N TYR A 629 4.18 -1.79 -20.20
CA TYR A 629 3.85 -3.20 -20.16
C TYR A 629 2.66 -3.50 -21.09
N PRO A 630 2.85 -4.29 -22.17
CA PRO A 630 1.75 -4.71 -23.03
C PRO A 630 0.87 -5.75 -22.33
N GLN A 631 -0.43 -5.48 -22.27
CA GLN A 631 -1.45 -6.41 -21.77
C GLN A 631 -2.48 -6.65 -22.88
N GLY A 632 -2.35 -7.76 -23.59
CA GLY A 632 -3.16 -8.03 -24.77
C GLY A 632 -2.94 -6.97 -25.87
N THR A 633 -3.97 -6.21 -26.22
CA THR A 633 -3.90 -5.13 -27.22
C THR A 633 -3.61 -3.76 -26.62
N THR A 634 -3.65 -3.63 -25.30
CA THR A 634 -3.43 -2.35 -24.60
C THR A 634 -2.00 -2.24 -24.11
N LEU A 635 -1.45 -1.03 -24.17
CA LEU A 635 -0.13 -0.72 -23.62
C LEU A 635 -0.33 0.06 -22.33
N GLU A 636 -0.05 -0.56 -21.19
CA GLU A 636 -0.16 0.09 -19.89
C GLU A 636 1.14 0.78 -19.51
N ARG A 637 1.03 1.99 -18.98
CA ARG A 637 2.15 2.73 -18.38
C ARG A 637 2.10 2.59 -16.88
N LEU A 638 3.19 2.08 -16.30
CA LEU A 638 3.27 1.72 -14.89
C LEU A 638 4.50 2.37 -14.25
N GLN A 639 4.45 2.51 -12.93
CA GLN A 639 5.59 2.86 -12.12
C GLN A 639 6.12 1.60 -11.41
N ALA A 640 7.37 1.22 -11.68
CA ALA A 640 8.05 0.15 -10.95
C ALA A 640 8.12 0.47 -9.45
N LEU A 641 8.03 -0.59 -8.65
CA LEU A 641 8.21 -0.50 -7.20
C LEU A 641 9.65 -0.21 -6.85
N PHE A 642 9.85 0.53 -5.76
CA PHE A 642 11.15 0.84 -5.21
C PHE A 642 11.28 0.29 -3.78
N ALA A 643 12.31 -0.53 -3.54
CA ALA A 643 12.63 -1.05 -2.22
C ALA A 643 13.90 -0.34 -1.71
N SER A 644 13.79 0.38 -0.59
CA SER A 644 14.92 1.12 -0.02
C SER A 644 15.84 0.26 0.83
N ASN A 645 15.32 -0.79 1.47
CA ASN A 645 16.07 -1.71 2.32
C ASN A 645 15.67 -3.16 2.00
N PHE A 646 16.65 -4.05 1.95
CA PHE A 646 16.48 -5.48 1.71
C PHE A 646 16.74 -6.24 3.01
N ASN A 647 15.68 -6.62 3.74
CA ASN A 647 15.79 -7.51 4.91
C ASN A 647 15.18 -8.87 4.53
N PHE A 648 16.03 -9.86 4.28
CA PHE A 648 15.65 -11.23 3.94
C PHE A 648 15.25 -12.05 5.17
#